data_AF-A0A1X0NU53-F1
#
_entry.id   AF-A0A1X0NU53-F1
#
_cell.length_a   1.000
_cell.length_b   1.000
_cell.length_c   1.000
_cell.angle_alpha   90.00
_cell.angle_beta   90.00
_cell.angle_gamma   90.00
#
_symmetry.space_group_name_H-M   'P 1'
#
loop_
_entity.id
_entity.type
_entity.pdbx_description
1 polymer ?
#
loop_
_entity_poly.entity_id
_entity_poly.type
_entity_poly.pdbx_seq_one_letter_code
_entity_poly.pdbx_strand_id
1 'polypeptide(L)'
;MSVSGVFNKGRGLGHEAATSVLRYIPRPRVPWQPSRFSRANLTPEDLTQMWGRGRYRSGPGNYNSGYSTEKTHVLEDRTVSMIPKHELEKYMPDISIGPKALVTPVSLMSARNGHRVTHDMIHSYDPHIGRLDKPAVVDHENINVEDPNRVGLNAATLDCRGRIYRWLRRGPFFQEDHYFRRSVKLNRDGSVPAATHEVPLMRKIIRLAQRGHLKAACEEYRRVTSIPPVEVYRALTACCIAGKRIADAVAIFEDGNSKLFYVARDGEVLYNLMRCAIRAKHRVRVMWVYNVMRGRYYENVVVRAEVDPIWRYRIAMLALEYLLDHNCAEEAATVYNYLMEDNLLQCDVHVRIGHHMREALAAGKKVSLSDDVMRATSLVKDVEAVAPEVAREVYKRYLEVLRSNDESTALSSTEKNGNPLWSVHGPLGLDEPSPNDSMMWLQQQFSDINVASILRWARFYHGKDLMAKDRSKYLSRAVSWIELLSKRSHQMEESPLTYMRKSKPLQLDTNRNVRVAWQTPITKTNGAPRLLAREEGFIFHHEEQTRFVTETYRHPGETLQSRFLALQPVHKEVSAKEDFQRIYTQKQQQQLLQQRLREALPTAVSTPPARILYHSVTNELHNNTGSSSSSGDKSLHKSSTETTTTTRRSSEMGSTKVGGKENKEETGTSSKSHSVAGSTSTSGGVTPEF
;
A
#
# COMPACT_ATOMS: atom_id res chain seq x y z
N MET A 1 66.39 34.44 -39.43
CA MET A 1 65.23 34.34 -38.51
C MET A 1 64.69 32.93 -38.61
N SER A 2 64.67 32.14 -37.52
CA SER A 2 64.40 30.69 -37.56
C SER A 2 63.13 30.23 -36.85
N VAL A 3 62.46 31.12 -36.11
CA VAL A 3 61.22 30.81 -35.37
C VAL A 3 60.09 31.66 -35.93
N SER A 4 58.99 31.01 -36.32
CA SER A 4 57.75 31.66 -36.73
C SER A 4 56.62 31.20 -35.81
N GLY A 5 55.98 32.14 -35.12
CA GLY A 5 54.91 31.89 -34.16
C GLY A 5 53.63 32.62 -34.54
N VAL A 6 52.48 32.00 -34.27
CA VAL A 6 51.16 32.61 -34.52
C VAL A 6 50.79 33.66 -33.46
N PHE A 7 51.33 33.51 -32.25
CA PHE A 7 51.12 34.42 -31.12
C PHE A 7 52.46 34.68 -30.41
N ASN A 8 52.72 35.92 -30.04
CA ASN A 8 54.01 36.33 -29.45
C ASN A 8 54.15 35.94 -27.96
N LYS A 9 53.04 35.71 -27.26
CA LYS A 9 53.02 35.43 -25.81
C LYS A 9 51.85 34.52 -25.45
N GLY A 10 51.95 33.90 -24.28
CA GLY A 10 50.86 33.13 -23.67
C GLY A 10 50.82 33.30 -22.16
N ARG A 11 49.77 32.77 -21.52
CA ARG A 11 49.55 32.76 -20.07
C ARG A 11 49.26 31.34 -19.55
N GLY A 12 49.58 31.10 -18.28
CA GLY A 12 49.19 29.87 -17.59
C GLY A 12 47.71 29.86 -17.20
N LEU A 13 47.13 28.65 -17.08
CA LEU A 13 45.73 28.45 -16.68
C LEU A 13 45.51 28.29 -15.17
N GLY A 14 46.59 28.06 -14.42
CA GLY A 14 46.56 27.79 -12.98
C GLY A 14 47.22 28.91 -12.18
N HIS A 15 46.74 29.13 -10.96
CA HIS A 15 47.37 30.05 -10.02
C HIS A 15 48.76 29.54 -9.59
N GLU A 16 49.67 30.46 -9.29
CA GLU A 16 51.08 30.15 -8.99
C GLU A 16 51.22 29.16 -7.82
N ALA A 17 50.45 29.37 -6.75
CA ALA A 17 50.43 28.50 -5.56
C ALA A 17 50.09 27.02 -5.84
N ALA A 18 49.34 26.73 -6.91
CA ALA A 18 49.11 25.35 -7.34
C ALA A 18 50.23 24.86 -8.27
N THR A 19 50.70 25.73 -9.18
CA THR A 19 51.72 25.41 -10.19
C THR A 19 53.10 25.15 -9.59
N SER A 20 53.46 25.87 -8.52
CA SER A 20 54.75 25.71 -7.81
C SER A 20 54.93 24.33 -7.19
N VAL A 21 53.85 23.69 -6.74
CA VAL A 21 53.82 22.34 -6.16
C VAL A 21 53.56 21.28 -7.24
N LEU A 22 52.54 21.47 -8.08
CA LEU A 22 52.13 20.45 -9.06
C LEU A 22 53.19 20.15 -10.13
N ARG A 23 54.14 21.07 -10.37
CA ARG A 23 55.27 20.83 -11.31
C ARG A 23 56.16 19.65 -10.94
N TYR A 24 56.20 19.24 -9.67
CA TYR A 24 57.00 18.12 -9.19
C TYR A 24 56.33 16.75 -9.44
N ILE A 25 55.06 16.72 -9.84
CA ILE A 25 54.33 15.49 -10.18
C ILE A 25 54.31 15.35 -11.71
N PRO A 26 54.99 14.34 -12.31
CA PRO A 26 55.03 14.16 -13.76
C PRO A 26 53.65 13.92 -14.37
N ARG A 27 53.06 14.97 -14.97
CA ARG A 27 51.77 14.86 -15.65
C ARG A 27 51.96 14.18 -17.03
N PRO A 28 51.28 13.04 -17.31
CA PRO A 28 51.26 12.48 -18.66
C PRO A 28 50.61 13.45 -19.65
N ARG A 29 51.26 13.62 -20.80
CA ARG A 29 50.84 14.49 -21.90
C ARG A 29 50.34 13.64 -23.07
N VAL A 30 49.71 14.27 -24.06
CA VAL A 30 49.31 13.58 -25.30
C VAL A 30 50.59 13.15 -26.03
N PRO A 31 50.85 11.85 -26.30
CA PRO A 31 52.16 11.39 -26.76
C PRO A 31 52.60 12.03 -28.09
N TRP A 32 51.68 12.16 -29.04
CA TRP A 32 51.93 12.72 -30.37
C TRP A 32 51.87 14.26 -30.42
N GLN A 33 51.49 14.93 -29.33
CA GLN A 33 51.55 16.40 -29.23
C GLN A 33 51.68 16.84 -27.74
N PRO A 34 52.89 16.76 -27.15
CA PRO A 34 53.07 17.00 -25.71
C PRO A 34 52.83 18.45 -25.28
N SER A 35 52.97 19.41 -26.19
CA SER A 35 52.69 20.84 -26.00
C SER A 35 51.25 21.16 -26.44
N ARG A 36 50.40 21.60 -25.50
CA ARG A 36 49.03 22.05 -25.80
C ARG A 36 48.86 23.54 -25.53
N PHE A 37 48.83 24.31 -26.62
CA PHE A 37 48.38 25.70 -26.61
C PHE A 37 46.94 25.76 -27.13
N SER A 38 46.01 26.29 -26.32
CA SER A 38 44.58 26.42 -26.65
C SER A 38 44.05 27.81 -26.25
N ARG A 39 42.83 28.19 -26.68
CA ARG A 39 42.28 29.55 -26.52
C ARG A 39 42.35 30.17 -25.12
N ALA A 40 42.40 29.36 -24.06
CA ALA A 40 42.49 29.84 -22.68
C ALA A 40 43.90 30.36 -22.29
N ASN A 41 44.94 29.95 -23.04
CA ASN A 41 46.35 30.34 -22.83
C ASN A 41 46.73 31.61 -23.63
N LEU A 42 45.81 32.15 -24.43
CA LEU A 42 45.98 33.41 -25.17
C LEU A 42 46.08 34.60 -24.20
N THR A 43 46.69 35.71 -24.64
CA THR A 43 46.56 36.98 -23.91
C THR A 43 45.13 37.53 -24.05
N PRO A 44 44.71 38.50 -23.21
CA PRO A 44 43.38 39.13 -23.36
C PRO A 44 43.19 39.82 -24.71
N GLU A 45 44.26 40.36 -25.29
CA GLU A 45 44.28 41.02 -26.60
C GLU A 45 44.11 40.01 -27.74
N ASP A 46 44.98 38.98 -27.80
CA ASP A 46 44.89 37.90 -28.80
C ASP A 46 43.50 37.23 -28.77
N LEU A 47 43.00 36.95 -27.55
CA LEU A 47 41.70 36.32 -27.35
C LEU A 47 40.57 37.22 -27.86
N THR A 48 40.65 38.54 -27.65
CA THR A 48 39.62 39.49 -28.10
C THR A 48 39.63 39.63 -29.62
N GLN A 49 40.80 39.74 -30.26
CA GLN A 49 40.92 39.76 -31.71
C GLN A 49 40.39 38.45 -32.33
N MET A 50 40.74 37.30 -31.74
CA MET A 50 40.24 35.99 -32.16
C MET A 50 38.72 35.82 -31.96
N TRP A 51 38.12 36.48 -30.98
CA TRP A 51 36.69 36.38 -30.66
C TRP A 51 35.79 37.28 -31.52
N GLY A 52 36.31 38.42 -31.98
CA GLY A 52 35.65 39.27 -32.97
C GLY A 52 35.61 38.61 -34.35
N ARG A 53 36.65 37.83 -34.70
CA ARG A 53 36.74 37.04 -35.94
C ARG A 53 35.91 35.75 -35.87
N GLY A 54 35.71 35.12 -37.04
CA GLY A 54 35.04 33.82 -37.15
C GLY A 54 33.50 33.84 -37.15
N ARG A 55 32.89 35.03 -37.29
CA ARG A 55 31.45 35.30 -37.13
C ARG A 55 30.85 35.99 -38.37
N TYR A 56 31.17 35.44 -39.55
CA TYR A 56 30.79 35.93 -40.90
C TYR A 56 30.73 37.46 -41.05
N ARG A 57 29.53 38.08 -41.07
CA ARG A 57 29.33 39.54 -41.22
C ARG A 57 28.89 40.24 -39.93
N SER A 58 28.23 39.53 -39.04
CA SER A 58 27.68 39.98 -37.74
C SER A 58 28.74 40.11 -36.64
N GLY A 59 29.90 39.49 -36.82
CA GLY A 59 31.04 39.58 -35.90
C GLY A 59 31.71 40.95 -35.87
N PRO A 60 32.11 41.46 -34.69
CA PRO A 60 32.85 42.72 -34.59
C PRO A 60 34.18 42.78 -35.36
N GLY A 61 34.78 41.63 -35.68
CA GLY A 61 35.99 41.55 -36.50
C GLY A 61 35.75 41.66 -38.01
N ASN A 62 34.52 41.88 -38.47
CA ASN A 62 34.20 42.26 -39.84
C ASN A 62 34.13 43.80 -39.95
N TYR A 63 34.84 44.37 -40.92
CA TYR A 63 35.00 45.82 -41.07
C TYR A 63 33.66 46.56 -41.22
N ASN A 64 32.70 45.98 -41.94
CA ASN A 64 31.36 46.55 -42.16
C ASN A 64 30.29 45.91 -41.23
N SER A 65 30.66 45.59 -39.98
CA SER A 65 29.73 45.06 -38.97
C SER A 65 29.01 46.15 -38.16
N GLY A 66 29.48 47.41 -38.24
CA GLY A 66 29.09 48.50 -37.33
C GLY A 66 29.84 48.52 -35.98
N TYR A 67 30.67 47.51 -35.70
CA TYR A 67 31.48 47.40 -34.47
C TYR A 67 32.99 47.47 -34.72
N SER A 68 33.41 47.83 -35.93
CA SER A 68 34.84 48.00 -36.26
C SER A 68 35.43 49.22 -35.55
N THR A 69 36.66 49.09 -35.06
CA THR A 69 37.45 50.20 -34.51
C THR A 69 38.43 50.79 -35.53
N GLU A 70 38.52 50.21 -36.74
CA GLU A 70 39.34 50.70 -37.84
C GLU A 70 38.71 51.96 -38.46
N LYS A 71 39.42 53.10 -38.42
CA LYS A 71 38.93 54.37 -39.00
C LYS A 71 38.86 54.36 -40.53
N THR A 72 39.61 53.47 -41.17
CA THR A 72 39.77 53.35 -42.62
C THR A 72 39.94 51.89 -42.99
N HIS A 73 39.31 51.46 -44.09
CA HIS A 73 39.45 50.12 -44.65
C HIS A 73 39.84 50.23 -46.13
N VAL A 74 40.54 49.22 -46.69
CA VAL A 74 41.00 49.23 -48.08
C VAL A 74 40.28 48.15 -48.87
N LEU A 75 39.67 48.54 -50.00
CA LEU A 75 39.01 47.64 -50.96
C LEU A 75 39.59 47.94 -52.34
N GLU A 76 40.26 46.96 -52.96
CA GLU A 76 40.80 47.05 -54.33
C GLU A 76 41.60 48.36 -54.54
N ASP A 77 42.65 48.51 -53.72
CA ASP A 77 43.56 49.66 -53.59
C ASP A 77 42.91 51.01 -53.20
N ARG A 78 41.58 51.10 -53.16
CA ARG A 78 40.84 52.27 -52.70
C ARG A 78 40.67 52.25 -51.18
N THR A 79 41.23 53.27 -50.52
CA THR A 79 40.96 53.53 -49.09
C THR A 79 39.57 54.17 -48.92
N VAL A 80 38.79 53.64 -47.98
CA VAL A 80 37.46 54.11 -47.59
C VAL A 80 37.49 54.50 -46.11
N SER A 81 37.05 55.72 -45.79
CA SER A 81 36.88 56.17 -44.40
C SER A 81 35.56 55.67 -43.81
N MET A 82 35.58 55.31 -42.52
CA MET A 82 34.38 54.91 -41.79
C MET A 82 33.49 56.12 -41.50
N ILE A 83 32.21 56.04 -41.87
CA ILE A 83 31.18 57.00 -41.47
C ILE A 83 30.87 56.76 -39.97
N PRO A 84 31.02 57.76 -39.08
CA PRO A 84 30.76 57.58 -37.66
C PRO A 84 29.25 57.51 -37.38
N LYS A 85 28.85 56.77 -36.32
CA LYS A 85 27.43 56.48 -36.02
C LYS A 85 26.56 57.75 -35.97
N HIS A 86 27.02 58.83 -35.35
CA HIS A 86 26.25 60.07 -35.21
C HIS A 86 26.05 60.85 -36.52
N GLU A 87 26.73 60.46 -37.61
CA GLU A 87 26.46 60.97 -38.96
C GLU A 87 25.56 60.03 -39.74
N LEU A 88 25.76 58.72 -39.60
CA LEU A 88 24.86 57.69 -40.11
C LEU A 88 23.41 57.87 -39.59
N GLU A 89 23.28 58.24 -38.32
CA GLU A 89 22.00 58.51 -37.65
C GLU A 89 21.20 59.68 -38.25
N LYS A 90 21.86 60.61 -38.96
CA LYS A 90 21.21 61.75 -39.64
C LYS A 90 20.29 61.32 -40.78
N TYR A 91 20.50 60.13 -41.35
CA TYR A 91 19.74 59.59 -42.49
C TYR A 91 19.29 58.13 -42.32
N MET A 92 19.71 57.44 -41.27
CA MET A 92 19.21 56.12 -40.88
C MET A 92 18.92 56.10 -39.37
N PRO A 93 17.64 56.19 -38.93
CA PRO A 93 17.30 56.39 -37.53
C PRO A 93 17.67 55.21 -36.63
N ASP A 94 18.17 55.49 -35.42
CA ASP A 94 18.46 54.45 -34.44
C ASP A 94 17.19 53.94 -33.75
N ILE A 95 17.01 52.62 -33.75
CA ILE A 95 15.88 51.89 -33.14
C ILE A 95 16.36 50.90 -32.05
N SER A 96 17.52 51.17 -31.44
CA SER A 96 18.17 50.33 -30.43
C SER A 96 17.37 50.20 -29.12
N ILE A 97 16.73 49.03 -28.92
CA ILE A 97 16.02 48.68 -27.67
C ILE A 97 16.99 48.35 -26.50
N GLY A 98 18.26 48.05 -26.80
CA GLY A 98 19.27 47.67 -25.80
C GLY A 98 19.29 46.19 -25.43
N PRO A 99 20.11 45.77 -24.44
CA PRO A 99 20.49 44.37 -24.22
C PRO A 99 19.32 43.46 -23.83
N LYS A 100 18.24 44.00 -23.25
CA LYS A 100 17.06 43.19 -22.88
C LYS A 100 16.28 42.65 -24.08
N ALA A 101 16.41 43.26 -25.26
CA ALA A 101 15.90 42.67 -26.50
C ALA A 101 16.65 41.38 -26.91
N LEU A 102 17.84 41.13 -26.34
CA LEU A 102 18.63 39.92 -26.62
C LEU A 102 18.20 38.69 -25.80
N VAL A 103 17.21 38.82 -24.90
CA VAL A 103 16.80 37.75 -23.97
C VAL A 103 15.28 37.59 -23.91
N THR A 104 14.78 36.46 -24.42
CA THR A 104 13.37 36.06 -24.26
C THR A 104 13.10 35.48 -22.86
N PRO A 105 11.86 35.57 -22.35
CA PRO A 105 11.47 34.95 -21.08
C PRO A 105 11.56 33.41 -21.14
N VAL A 106 11.63 32.78 -19.97
CA VAL A 106 11.71 31.31 -19.80
C VAL A 106 10.56 30.59 -20.51
N SER A 107 9.34 31.15 -20.49
CA SER A 107 8.15 30.59 -21.17
C SER A 107 8.27 30.45 -22.69
N LEU A 108 9.34 30.95 -23.34
CA LEU A 108 9.61 30.76 -24.77
C LEU A 108 10.80 29.83 -25.06
N MET A 109 11.46 29.26 -24.04
CA MET A 109 12.66 28.43 -24.25
C MET A 109 12.38 27.22 -25.14
N SER A 110 11.35 26.43 -24.87
CA SER A 110 11.04 25.22 -25.64
C SER A 110 10.67 25.54 -27.09
N ALA A 111 9.90 26.62 -27.32
CA ALA A 111 9.61 27.16 -28.65
C ALA A 111 10.84 27.68 -29.39
N ARG A 112 11.93 27.97 -28.66
CA ARG A 112 13.24 28.40 -29.19
C ARG A 112 14.33 27.34 -28.99
N ASN A 113 13.95 26.05 -29.00
CA ASN A 113 14.87 24.90 -28.90
C ASN A 113 15.81 24.98 -27.68
N GLY A 114 15.26 25.40 -26.54
CA GLY A 114 15.93 25.55 -25.25
C GLY A 114 16.64 26.90 -25.01
N HIS A 115 16.66 27.84 -25.96
CA HIS A 115 17.41 29.09 -25.81
C HIS A 115 16.57 30.28 -25.32
N ARG A 116 17.14 31.08 -24.41
CA ARG A 116 16.63 32.44 -24.10
C ARG A 116 17.32 33.53 -24.93
N VAL A 117 18.57 33.30 -25.31
CA VAL A 117 19.43 34.32 -25.94
C VAL A 117 19.15 34.42 -27.45
N THR A 118 19.14 35.63 -28.03
CA THR A 118 19.05 35.87 -29.50
C THR A 118 20.36 36.36 -30.13
N HIS A 119 21.44 36.41 -29.34
CA HIS A 119 22.80 36.71 -29.80
C HIS A 119 23.25 35.79 -30.94
N ASP A 120 24.09 36.35 -31.81
CA ASP A 120 24.69 35.75 -33.01
C ASP A 120 25.43 34.42 -32.77
N MET A 121 26.10 34.27 -31.63
CA MET A 121 26.70 32.99 -31.22
C MET A 121 25.73 32.19 -30.35
N ILE A 122 25.75 30.87 -30.49
CA ILE A 122 24.94 29.97 -29.66
C ILE A 122 25.45 30.01 -28.21
N HIS A 123 24.65 30.55 -27.30
CA HIS A 123 24.90 30.49 -25.85
C HIS A 123 24.39 29.16 -25.29
N SER A 124 25.23 28.49 -24.49
CA SER A 124 24.92 27.20 -23.88
C SER A 124 25.00 27.24 -22.36
N TYR A 125 23.96 26.74 -21.68
CA TYR A 125 23.94 26.64 -20.21
C TYR A 125 24.83 25.52 -19.64
N ASP A 126 25.37 24.63 -20.46
CA ASP A 126 26.38 23.65 -20.07
C ASP A 126 27.68 24.35 -19.61
N PRO A 127 28.25 24.00 -18.44
CA PRO A 127 29.47 24.64 -17.93
C PRO A 127 30.72 24.43 -18.79
N HIS A 128 30.70 23.53 -19.78
CA HIS A 128 31.89 23.08 -20.51
C HIS A 128 32.03 23.67 -21.93
N ILE A 129 30.94 23.81 -22.70
CA ILE A 129 30.99 24.33 -24.09
C ILE A 129 31.60 25.75 -24.14
N GLY A 130 31.08 26.68 -23.35
CA GLY A 130 31.59 28.05 -23.26
C GLY A 130 32.88 28.20 -22.43
N ARG A 131 33.38 27.13 -21.78
CA ARG A 131 34.45 27.21 -20.77
C ARG A 131 35.74 27.82 -21.35
N LEU A 132 36.18 28.95 -20.80
CA LEU A 132 37.54 29.47 -20.97
C LEU A 132 38.42 28.86 -19.87
N ASP A 133 38.66 29.60 -18.78
CA ASP A 133 39.38 29.11 -17.61
C ASP A 133 38.40 28.48 -16.60
N LYS A 134 37.44 29.30 -16.15
CA LYS A 134 36.33 28.95 -15.23
C LYS A 134 35.14 28.36 -16.00
N PRO A 135 34.25 27.58 -15.35
CA PRO A 135 32.99 27.12 -15.93
C PRO A 135 32.17 28.25 -16.55
N ALA A 136 31.56 28.02 -17.71
CA ALA A 136 30.74 29.03 -18.38
C ALA A 136 29.51 29.42 -17.53
N VAL A 137 29.17 30.70 -17.49
CA VAL A 137 27.93 31.24 -16.91
C VAL A 137 27.38 32.26 -17.91
N VAL A 138 26.10 32.11 -18.29
CA VAL A 138 25.40 33.09 -19.11
C VAL A 138 24.77 34.10 -18.18
N ASP A 139 25.20 35.37 -18.29
CA ASP A 139 24.50 36.50 -17.70
C ASP A 139 23.31 36.86 -18.61
N HIS A 140 22.14 37.15 -18.04
CA HIS A 140 20.93 37.48 -18.78
C HIS A 140 20.60 38.99 -18.81
N GLU A 141 21.28 39.80 -18.01
CA GLU A 141 21.14 41.27 -18.07
C GLU A 141 22.25 41.87 -18.94
N ASN A 142 23.47 41.32 -18.89
CA ASN A 142 24.66 41.86 -19.54
C ASN A 142 25.04 41.15 -20.86
N ILE A 143 24.07 40.74 -21.69
CA ILE A 143 24.37 40.19 -23.03
C ILE A 143 24.69 41.34 -23.99
N ASN A 144 25.87 41.31 -24.59
CA ASN A 144 26.31 42.25 -25.61
C ASN A 144 26.89 41.53 -26.84
N VAL A 145 27.15 42.26 -27.93
CA VAL A 145 27.64 41.67 -29.20
C VAL A 145 29.08 41.14 -29.07
N GLU A 146 29.87 41.73 -28.18
CA GLU A 146 31.28 41.40 -27.91
C GLU A 146 31.47 40.07 -27.16
N ASP A 147 30.53 39.69 -26.28
CA ASP A 147 30.64 38.55 -25.34
C ASP A 147 31.96 38.56 -24.52
N PRO A 148 32.14 39.47 -23.55
CA PRO A 148 33.39 39.61 -22.78
C PRO A 148 33.70 38.39 -21.92
N ASN A 149 32.68 37.62 -21.53
CA ASN A 149 32.84 36.36 -20.77
C ASN A 149 33.27 35.18 -21.67
N ARG A 150 33.25 35.36 -23.00
CA ARG A 150 33.70 34.38 -24.03
C ARG A 150 32.95 33.04 -23.94
N VAL A 151 31.66 33.10 -23.57
CA VAL A 151 30.79 31.94 -23.28
C VAL A 151 29.96 31.47 -24.47
N GLY A 152 29.81 32.29 -25.52
CA GLY A 152 29.18 31.87 -26.77
C GLY A 152 29.99 30.79 -27.51
N LEU A 153 29.31 29.94 -28.27
CA LEU A 153 29.97 28.97 -29.15
C LEU A 153 30.38 29.64 -30.48
N ASN A 154 31.56 30.27 -30.50
CA ASN A 154 32.16 30.79 -31.74
C ASN A 154 32.52 29.63 -32.69
N ALA A 155 32.17 29.77 -33.98
CA ALA A 155 32.30 28.73 -34.98
C ALA A 155 33.75 28.46 -35.44
N ALA A 156 34.64 29.46 -35.43
CA ALA A 156 35.96 29.36 -36.07
C ALA A 156 37.16 29.73 -35.16
N THR A 157 36.95 30.02 -33.88
CA THR A 157 38.07 30.25 -32.93
C THR A 157 38.92 29.00 -32.68
N LEU A 158 40.18 29.21 -32.29
CA LEU A 158 41.03 28.14 -31.74
C LEU A 158 40.30 27.32 -30.68
N ASP A 159 40.47 25.98 -30.69
CA ASP A 159 39.80 25.02 -29.79
C ASP A 159 38.25 24.89 -29.98
N CYS A 160 37.65 25.46 -31.05
CA CYS A 160 36.20 25.35 -31.32
C CYS A 160 35.72 23.93 -31.67
N ARG A 161 36.46 23.17 -32.51
CA ARG A 161 35.97 21.93 -33.16
C ARG A 161 35.40 20.91 -32.17
N GLY A 162 36.09 20.68 -31.04
CA GLY A 162 35.62 19.77 -29.99
C GLY A 162 34.36 20.25 -29.25
N ARG A 163 34.16 21.57 -29.18
CA ARG A 163 32.99 22.22 -28.55
C ARG A 163 31.78 22.16 -29.47
N ILE A 164 31.98 22.34 -30.77
CA ILE A 164 30.96 22.12 -31.81
C ILE A 164 30.52 20.64 -31.81
N TYR A 165 31.46 19.69 -31.79
CA TYR A 165 31.12 18.26 -31.63
C TYR A 165 30.49 17.92 -30.27
N ARG A 166 30.68 18.70 -29.20
CA ARG A 166 29.91 18.53 -27.94
C ARG A 166 28.49 19.07 -28.10
N TRP A 167 28.31 20.22 -28.74
CA TRP A 167 27.02 20.85 -29.00
C TRP A 167 26.10 20.04 -29.90
N LEU A 168 26.66 19.38 -30.92
CA LEU A 168 25.93 18.52 -31.85
C LEU A 168 25.60 17.12 -31.27
N ARG A 169 26.32 16.68 -30.24
CA ARG A 169 26.06 15.42 -29.51
C ARG A 169 25.29 15.65 -28.18
N ARG A 170 24.52 16.73 -28.10
CA ARG A 170 23.74 17.05 -26.89
C ARG A 170 22.49 16.17 -26.80
N GLY A 171 22.08 15.83 -25.57
CA GLY A 171 20.77 15.20 -25.33
C GLY A 171 19.60 16.17 -25.61
N PRO A 172 18.36 15.67 -25.75
CA PRO A 172 17.22 16.48 -26.17
C PRO A 172 16.96 17.68 -25.25
N PHE A 173 16.90 17.46 -23.93
CA PHE A 173 16.61 18.51 -22.94
C PHE A 173 17.86 19.25 -22.43
N PHE A 174 19.00 19.13 -23.11
CA PHE A 174 20.32 19.59 -22.62
C PHE A 174 20.41 21.07 -22.26
N GLN A 175 19.64 21.95 -22.91
CA GLN A 175 19.60 23.36 -22.52
C GLN A 175 18.66 23.62 -21.35
N GLU A 176 17.49 23.01 -21.33
CA GLU A 176 16.47 23.25 -20.31
C GLU A 176 16.87 22.64 -18.96
N ASP A 177 17.40 21.41 -18.93
CA ASP A 177 17.93 20.81 -17.70
C ASP A 177 19.18 21.55 -17.19
N HIS A 178 20.14 21.91 -18.05
CA HIS A 178 21.29 22.71 -17.57
C HIS A 178 20.91 24.14 -17.13
N TYR A 179 19.85 24.74 -17.67
CA TYR A 179 19.31 25.98 -17.15
C TYR A 179 18.67 25.77 -15.77
N PHE A 180 17.79 24.78 -15.65
CA PHE A 180 17.08 24.44 -14.41
C PHE A 180 18.04 24.02 -13.30
N ARG A 181 18.85 22.96 -13.49
CA ARG A 181 19.73 22.40 -12.45
C ARG A 181 20.82 23.35 -11.95
N ARG A 182 21.16 24.39 -12.71
CA ARG A 182 22.17 25.39 -12.32
C ARG A 182 21.59 26.60 -11.59
N SER A 183 20.33 26.95 -11.87
CA SER A 183 19.61 28.04 -11.20
C SER A 183 18.82 27.55 -9.99
N VAL A 184 18.16 26.40 -10.10
CA VAL A 184 17.28 25.79 -9.11
C VAL A 184 17.92 24.54 -8.52
N LYS A 185 18.25 24.61 -7.23
CA LYS A 185 18.82 23.54 -6.41
C LYS A 185 18.48 23.78 -4.94
N LEU A 186 18.45 22.73 -4.12
CA LEU A 186 18.33 22.89 -2.67
C LEU A 186 19.50 23.70 -2.09
N ASN A 187 19.23 24.46 -1.04
CA ASN A 187 20.25 25.15 -0.27
C ASN A 187 21.12 24.14 0.49
N ARG A 188 22.28 24.60 0.99
CA ARG A 188 23.21 23.74 1.77
C ARG A 188 22.55 23.14 3.01
N ASP A 189 21.58 23.85 3.57
CA ASP A 189 20.87 23.51 4.81
C ASP A 189 19.63 22.63 4.53
N GLY A 190 19.49 22.09 3.32
CA GLY A 190 18.35 21.29 2.86
C GLY A 190 17.10 22.09 2.48
N SER A 191 17.04 23.38 2.80
CA SER A 191 15.88 24.23 2.50
C SER A 191 15.69 24.49 1.01
N VAL A 192 14.43 24.68 0.61
CA VAL A 192 14.01 24.96 -0.77
C VAL A 192 14.34 26.42 -1.12
N PRO A 193 14.92 26.73 -2.29
CA PRO A 193 15.26 28.10 -2.67
C PRO A 193 14.01 28.96 -2.94
N ALA A 194 13.77 29.96 -2.08
CA ALA A 194 12.68 30.92 -2.24
C ALA A 194 13.09 32.13 -3.10
N ALA A 195 12.47 32.30 -4.27
CA ALA A 195 12.72 33.44 -5.15
C ALA A 195 11.92 34.68 -4.71
N THR A 196 12.61 35.66 -4.09
CA THR A 196 12.01 36.92 -3.60
C THR A 196 11.22 37.68 -4.68
N HIS A 197 11.69 37.65 -5.92
CA HIS A 197 11.04 38.33 -7.05
C HIS A 197 9.73 37.65 -7.52
N GLU A 198 9.51 36.37 -7.23
CA GLU A 198 8.27 35.66 -7.60
C GLU A 198 7.20 35.66 -6.50
N VAL A 199 7.51 36.11 -5.28
CA VAL A 199 6.55 36.18 -4.15
C VAL A 199 5.21 36.85 -4.51
N PRO A 200 5.15 37.95 -5.31
CA PRO A 200 3.87 38.52 -5.74
C PRO A 200 3.03 37.58 -6.62
N LEU A 201 3.67 36.76 -7.46
CA LEU A 201 3.00 35.76 -8.31
C LEU A 201 2.45 34.62 -7.45
N MET A 202 3.22 34.12 -6.48
CA MET A 202 2.74 33.09 -5.54
C MET A 202 1.51 33.55 -4.75
N ARG A 203 1.55 34.79 -4.23
CA ARG A 203 0.38 35.42 -3.57
C ARG A 203 -0.82 35.57 -4.50
N LYS A 204 -0.61 35.85 -5.79
CA LYS A 204 -1.68 35.92 -6.81
C LYS A 204 -2.32 34.55 -7.04
N ILE A 205 -1.52 33.49 -7.19
CA ILE A 205 -1.99 32.10 -7.40
C ILE A 205 -2.80 31.62 -6.19
N ILE A 206 -2.27 31.77 -4.96
CA ILE A 206 -2.96 31.40 -3.72
C ILE A 206 -4.30 32.12 -3.60
N ARG A 207 -4.34 33.44 -3.84
CA ARG A 207 -5.57 34.24 -3.80
C ARG A 207 -6.60 33.85 -4.87
N LEU A 208 -6.18 33.36 -6.04
CA LEU A 208 -7.08 32.84 -7.07
C LEU A 208 -7.65 31.47 -6.68
N ALA A 209 -6.81 30.56 -6.17
CA ALA A 209 -7.22 29.24 -5.72
C ALA A 209 -8.18 29.31 -4.51
N GLN A 210 -7.91 30.18 -3.54
CA GLN A 210 -8.80 30.46 -2.40
C GLN A 210 -10.17 31.01 -2.81
N ARG A 211 -10.28 31.65 -3.99
CA ARG A 211 -11.54 32.12 -4.57
C ARG A 211 -12.24 31.07 -5.45
N GLY A 212 -11.73 29.83 -5.51
CA GLY A 212 -12.27 28.77 -6.37
C GLY A 212 -11.86 28.85 -7.84
N HIS A 213 -11.03 29.82 -8.24
CA HIS A 213 -10.71 30.10 -9.65
C HIS A 213 -9.55 29.23 -10.16
N LEU A 214 -9.70 27.89 -10.08
CA LEU A 214 -8.64 26.91 -10.39
C LEU A 214 -7.95 27.15 -11.73
N LYS A 215 -8.71 27.35 -12.83
CA LYS A 215 -8.14 27.57 -14.17
C LYS A 215 -7.21 28.78 -14.21
N ALA A 216 -7.65 29.93 -13.66
CA ALA A 216 -6.84 31.13 -13.61
C ALA A 216 -5.61 30.99 -12.70
N ALA A 217 -5.73 30.21 -11.60
CA ALA A 217 -4.59 29.89 -10.74
C ALA A 217 -3.54 29.04 -11.49
N CYS A 218 -3.97 28.04 -12.26
CA CYS A 218 -3.07 27.20 -13.08
C CYS A 218 -2.45 27.98 -14.27
N GLU A 219 -3.18 28.92 -14.89
CA GLU A 219 -2.64 29.78 -15.96
C GLU A 219 -1.54 30.73 -15.47
N GLU A 220 -1.62 31.18 -14.21
CA GLU A 220 -0.54 31.94 -13.55
C GLU A 220 0.59 31.02 -13.03
N TYR A 221 0.28 29.81 -12.54
CA TYR A 221 1.28 28.78 -12.19
C TYR A 221 2.20 28.45 -13.38
N ARG A 222 1.66 28.40 -14.61
CA ARG A 222 2.43 28.23 -15.85
C ARG A 222 3.48 29.32 -16.13
N ARG A 223 3.45 30.45 -15.40
CA ARG A 223 4.40 31.56 -15.53
C ARG A 223 5.52 31.55 -14.47
N VAL A 224 5.44 30.66 -13.48
CA VAL A 224 6.46 30.47 -12.44
C VAL A 224 7.77 29.98 -13.05
N THR A 225 8.90 30.50 -12.58
CA THR A 225 10.25 30.09 -13.04
C THR A 225 11.14 29.55 -11.92
N SER A 226 10.77 29.77 -10.65
CA SER A 226 11.38 29.16 -9.47
C SER A 226 10.56 27.97 -8.94
N ILE A 227 10.87 27.47 -7.73
CA ILE A 227 10.00 26.47 -7.07
C ILE A 227 8.89 27.22 -6.32
N PRO A 228 7.61 26.99 -6.63
CA PRO A 228 6.51 27.55 -5.86
C PRO A 228 6.46 26.89 -4.47
N PRO A 229 6.18 27.63 -3.38
CA PRO A 229 6.23 27.08 -2.03
C PRO A 229 4.98 26.25 -1.67
N VAL A 230 5.02 25.54 -0.55
CA VAL A 230 4.02 24.53 -0.14
C VAL A 230 2.59 25.09 -0.12
N GLU A 231 2.42 26.36 0.27
CA GLU A 231 1.12 27.03 0.36
C GLU A 231 0.40 27.13 -1.00
N VAL A 232 1.15 27.16 -2.10
CA VAL A 232 0.59 27.13 -3.46
C VAL A 232 -0.08 25.78 -3.72
N TYR A 233 0.59 24.67 -3.40
CA TYR A 233 0.02 23.32 -3.55
C TYR A 233 -1.14 23.07 -2.59
N ARG A 234 -1.07 23.56 -1.35
CA ARG A 234 -2.17 23.50 -0.37
C ARG A 234 -3.41 24.22 -0.91
N ALA A 235 -3.26 25.47 -1.38
CA ALA A 235 -4.37 26.25 -1.91
C ALA A 235 -4.95 25.65 -3.21
N LEU A 236 -4.10 25.21 -4.14
CA LEU A 236 -4.53 24.59 -5.40
C LEU A 236 -5.27 23.26 -5.15
N THR A 237 -4.75 22.36 -4.32
CA THR A 237 -5.41 21.08 -4.01
C THR A 237 -6.70 21.27 -3.20
N ALA A 238 -6.76 22.24 -2.28
CA ALA A 238 -7.98 22.61 -1.58
C ALA A 238 -9.09 23.09 -2.54
N CYS A 239 -8.73 23.86 -3.57
CA CYS A 239 -9.66 24.32 -4.60
C CYS A 239 -10.31 23.17 -5.39
N CYS A 240 -9.62 22.05 -5.60
CA CYS A 240 -10.15 20.89 -6.31
C CYS A 240 -11.26 20.13 -5.54
N ILE A 241 -11.31 20.24 -4.20
CA ILE A 241 -12.23 19.50 -3.32
C ILE A 241 -13.70 19.87 -3.57
N ALA A 242 -13.97 21.14 -3.91
CA ALA A 242 -15.32 21.61 -4.21
C ALA A 242 -15.84 20.98 -5.51
N GLY A 243 -15.03 21.04 -6.59
CA GLY A 243 -15.39 20.52 -7.91
C GLY A 243 -15.16 19.02 -8.12
N LYS A 244 -14.83 18.25 -7.07
CA LYS A 244 -14.49 16.81 -7.13
C LYS A 244 -13.37 16.47 -8.13
N ARG A 245 -12.46 17.41 -8.41
CA ARG A 245 -11.50 17.30 -9.52
C ARG A 245 -10.27 16.50 -9.14
N ILE A 246 -10.45 15.19 -9.05
CA ILE A 246 -9.40 14.26 -8.61
C ILE A 246 -8.20 14.23 -9.57
N ALA A 247 -8.43 14.30 -10.89
CA ALA A 247 -7.37 14.32 -11.90
C ALA A 247 -6.50 15.58 -11.78
N ASP A 248 -7.11 16.77 -11.78
CA ASP A 248 -6.43 18.06 -11.57
C ASP A 248 -5.61 18.01 -10.27
N ALA A 249 -6.20 17.56 -9.16
CA ALA A 249 -5.54 17.50 -7.85
C ALA A 249 -4.33 16.54 -7.83
N VAL A 250 -4.47 15.35 -8.42
CA VAL A 250 -3.37 14.38 -8.56
C VAL A 250 -2.26 14.94 -9.43
N ALA A 251 -2.57 15.57 -10.57
CA ALA A 251 -1.56 16.17 -11.44
C ALA A 251 -0.79 17.32 -10.76
N ILE A 252 -1.47 18.16 -9.97
CA ILE A 252 -0.86 19.23 -9.17
C ILE A 252 0.10 18.65 -8.12
N PHE A 253 -0.25 17.53 -7.49
CA PHE A 253 0.64 16.83 -6.56
C PHE A 253 1.82 16.16 -7.28
N GLU A 254 1.57 15.43 -8.37
CA GLU A 254 2.60 14.73 -9.16
C GLU A 254 3.59 15.69 -9.86
N ASP A 255 3.26 16.99 -9.96
CA ASP A 255 4.19 18.02 -10.40
C ASP A 255 5.16 18.47 -9.29
N GLY A 256 4.64 18.71 -8.08
CA GLY A 256 5.49 19.05 -6.93
C GLY A 256 6.24 17.85 -6.32
N ASN A 257 5.74 16.64 -6.53
CA ASN A 257 6.32 15.38 -6.05
C ASN A 257 7.40 14.86 -7.02
N SER A 258 8.57 14.50 -6.51
CA SER A 258 9.78 14.08 -7.25
C SER A 258 10.41 15.08 -8.25
N LYS A 259 9.65 15.83 -9.06
CA LYS A 259 10.22 16.82 -10.01
C LYS A 259 10.77 18.05 -9.29
N LEU A 260 9.92 18.70 -8.49
CA LEU A 260 10.21 19.95 -7.79
C LEU A 260 10.56 19.68 -6.31
N PHE A 261 11.54 18.78 -6.12
CA PHE A 261 12.15 18.47 -4.82
C PHE A 261 11.15 18.11 -3.70
N TYR A 262 10.04 17.44 -4.06
CA TYR A 262 9.02 16.94 -3.14
C TYR A 262 8.24 18.01 -2.35
N VAL A 263 8.16 19.25 -2.83
CA VAL A 263 7.45 20.35 -2.15
C VAL A 263 5.93 20.11 -2.01
N ALA A 264 5.32 19.29 -2.86
CA ALA A 264 3.92 18.87 -2.69
C ALA A 264 3.74 17.71 -1.69
N ARG A 265 4.81 17.11 -1.16
CA ARG A 265 4.78 15.97 -0.23
C ARG A 265 4.54 16.45 1.22
N ASP A 266 3.42 17.15 1.38
CA ASP A 266 3.00 17.82 2.61
C ASP A 266 1.72 17.18 3.17
N GLY A 267 1.57 17.21 4.50
CA GLY A 267 0.43 16.60 5.19
C GLY A 267 -0.91 17.24 4.84
N GLU A 268 -0.98 18.56 4.67
CA GLU A 268 -2.23 19.24 4.28
C GLU A 268 -2.56 18.99 2.80
N VAL A 269 -1.54 19.00 1.92
CA VAL A 269 -1.70 18.64 0.50
C VAL A 269 -2.27 17.23 0.33
N LEU A 270 -1.66 16.23 0.98
CA LEU A 270 -2.14 14.84 0.92
C LEU A 270 -3.53 14.66 1.57
N TYR A 271 -3.82 15.38 2.65
CA TYR A 271 -5.16 15.42 3.25
C TYR A 271 -6.20 16.02 2.30
N ASN A 272 -5.84 17.03 1.51
CA ASN A 272 -6.71 17.58 0.46
C ASN A 272 -6.89 16.60 -0.72
N LEU A 273 -5.85 15.86 -1.13
CA LEU A 273 -6.01 14.77 -2.11
C LEU A 273 -6.95 13.66 -1.62
N MET A 274 -6.82 13.25 -0.35
CA MET A 274 -7.69 12.25 0.27
C MET A 274 -9.15 12.70 0.24
N ARG A 275 -9.42 13.97 0.60
CA ARG A 275 -10.76 14.56 0.54
C ARG A 275 -11.30 14.69 -0.89
N CYS A 276 -10.44 14.92 -1.89
CA CYS A 276 -10.81 14.83 -3.32
C CYS A 276 -11.21 13.40 -3.70
N ALA A 277 -10.42 12.39 -3.32
CA ALA A 277 -10.69 10.98 -3.64
C ALA A 277 -12.00 10.47 -3.01
N ILE A 278 -12.23 10.81 -1.74
CA ILE A 278 -13.47 10.54 -1.00
C ILE A 278 -14.67 11.21 -1.68
N ARG A 279 -14.59 12.50 -2.02
CA ARG A 279 -15.70 13.21 -2.71
C ARG A 279 -15.96 12.73 -4.14
N ALA A 280 -14.96 12.13 -4.79
CA ALA A 280 -15.09 11.45 -6.07
C ALA A 280 -15.51 9.96 -5.93
N LYS A 281 -15.70 9.45 -4.71
CA LYS A 281 -15.99 8.04 -4.37
C LYS A 281 -14.99 7.02 -4.96
N HIS A 282 -13.73 7.40 -5.12
CA HIS A 282 -12.75 6.62 -5.89
C HIS A 282 -11.87 5.75 -4.98
N ARG A 283 -12.36 4.55 -4.61
CA ARG A 283 -11.69 3.59 -3.68
C ARG A 283 -10.20 3.37 -3.96
N VAL A 284 -9.84 3.04 -5.21
CA VAL A 284 -8.44 2.82 -5.62
C VAL A 284 -7.55 4.07 -5.39
N ARG A 285 -8.09 5.29 -5.56
CA ARG A 285 -7.33 6.52 -5.32
C ARG A 285 -7.25 6.91 -3.84
N VAL A 286 -8.20 6.51 -3.00
CA VAL A 286 -8.06 6.58 -1.53
C VAL A 286 -6.84 5.75 -1.11
N MET A 287 -6.75 4.49 -1.54
CA MET A 287 -5.59 3.63 -1.23
C MET A 287 -4.27 4.12 -1.84
N TRP A 288 -4.32 4.72 -3.04
CA TRP A 288 -3.15 5.35 -3.64
C TRP A 288 -2.63 6.54 -2.81
N VAL A 289 -3.48 7.45 -2.34
CA VAL A 289 -3.06 8.57 -1.47
C VAL A 289 -2.51 8.05 -0.14
N TYR A 290 -3.12 7.02 0.45
CA TYR A 290 -2.64 6.36 1.65
C TYR A 290 -1.24 5.72 1.47
N ASN A 291 -1.00 5.01 0.37
CA ASN A 291 0.31 4.43 0.05
C ASN A 291 1.37 5.53 -0.19
N VAL A 292 1.01 6.58 -0.92
CA VAL A 292 1.87 7.76 -1.11
C VAL A 292 2.19 8.42 0.24
N MET A 293 1.23 8.50 1.16
CA MET A 293 1.42 9.06 2.51
C MET A 293 2.42 8.23 3.34
N ARG A 294 2.37 6.88 3.33
CA ARG A 294 3.40 6.04 3.97
C ARG A 294 4.79 6.32 3.38
N GLY A 295 4.87 6.45 2.06
CA GLY A 295 6.13 6.68 1.36
C GLY A 295 7.01 5.44 1.25
N ARG A 296 8.27 5.64 0.82
CA ARG A 296 9.28 4.58 0.71
C ARG A 296 10.60 5.09 1.30
N TYR A 297 11.58 4.19 1.38
CA TYR A 297 12.92 4.49 1.87
C TYR A 297 13.56 5.74 1.21
N TYR A 298 13.38 5.92 -0.10
CA TYR A 298 13.95 7.07 -0.81
C TYR A 298 13.37 8.40 -0.33
N GLU A 299 12.04 8.55 -0.32
CA GLU A 299 11.39 9.80 0.09
C GLU A 299 11.60 10.11 1.58
N ASN A 300 11.50 9.09 2.44
CA ASN A 300 11.51 9.30 3.89
C ASN A 300 12.95 9.39 4.45
N VAL A 301 13.92 8.61 3.94
CA VAL A 301 15.30 8.55 4.51
C VAL A 301 16.30 9.38 3.70
N VAL A 302 16.27 9.30 2.37
CA VAL A 302 17.25 9.98 1.50
C VAL A 302 16.87 11.44 1.25
N VAL A 303 15.60 11.71 0.94
CA VAL A 303 15.09 13.08 0.73
C VAL A 303 14.69 13.74 2.04
N ARG A 304 14.26 12.95 3.05
CA ARG A 304 13.68 13.43 4.33
C ARG A 304 12.42 14.29 4.16
N ALA A 305 11.64 13.99 3.12
CA ALA A 305 10.31 14.54 2.91
C ALA A 305 9.27 13.53 3.42
N GLU A 306 9.30 13.19 4.71
CA GLU A 306 8.25 12.39 5.33
C GLU A 306 7.07 13.25 5.81
N VAL A 307 5.93 12.61 6.09
CA VAL A 307 4.70 13.29 6.52
C VAL A 307 4.61 13.24 8.05
N ASP A 308 4.27 14.36 8.71
CA ASP A 308 4.12 14.41 10.17
C ASP A 308 3.19 13.29 10.70
N PRO A 309 3.51 12.65 11.84
CA PRO A 309 2.67 11.59 12.41
C PRO A 309 1.20 11.99 12.61
N ILE A 310 0.94 13.24 13.01
CA ILE A 310 -0.43 13.78 13.20
C ILE A 310 -1.17 13.92 11.85
N TRP A 311 -0.47 14.26 10.77
CA TRP A 311 -1.06 14.27 9.44
C TRP A 311 -1.25 12.85 8.89
N ARG A 312 -0.30 11.93 9.13
CA ARG A 312 -0.45 10.52 8.77
C ARG A 312 -1.68 9.90 9.44
N TYR A 313 -1.85 10.14 10.73
CA TYR A 313 -3.07 9.76 11.46
C TYR A 313 -4.34 10.35 10.82
N ARG A 314 -4.39 11.66 10.56
CA ARG A 314 -5.57 12.31 9.94
C ARG A 314 -5.92 11.78 8.54
N ILE A 315 -4.92 11.47 7.72
CA ILE A 315 -5.11 10.95 6.36
C ILE A 315 -5.58 9.49 6.41
N ALA A 316 -4.96 8.67 7.26
CA ALA A 316 -5.37 7.28 7.48
C ALA A 316 -6.79 7.20 8.06
N MET A 317 -7.15 8.04 9.03
CA MET A 317 -8.50 8.07 9.60
C MET A 317 -9.57 8.50 8.59
N LEU A 318 -9.29 9.45 7.69
CA LEU A 318 -10.22 9.77 6.60
C LEU A 318 -10.40 8.62 5.61
N ALA A 319 -9.32 7.89 5.30
CA ALA A 319 -9.41 6.69 4.47
C ALA A 319 -10.25 5.62 5.17
N LEU A 320 -9.98 5.35 6.45
CA LEU A 320 -10.68 4.34 7.24
C LEU A 320 -12.18 4.66 7.40
N GLU A 321 -12.53 5.91 7.73
CA GLU A 321 -13.93 6.37 7.80
C GLU A 321 -14.66 6.09 6.47
N TYR A 322 -14.05 6.46 5.34
CA TYR A 322 -14.64 6.24 4.02
C TYR A 322 -14.78 4.75 3.67
N LEU A 323 -13.76 3.94 3.96
CA LEU A 323 -13.75 2.51 3.60
C LEU A 323 -14.74 1.71 4.44
N LEU A 324 -14.86 1.99 5.73
CA LEU A 324 -15.82 1.32 6.62
C LEU A 324 -17.27 1.73 6.30
N ASP A 325 -17.55 3.03 6.09
CA ASP A 325 -18.89 3.49 5.68
C ASP A 325 -19.29 3.04 4.24
N HIS A 326 -18.41 2.36 3.51
CA HIS A 326 -18.66 1.73 2.21
C HIS A 326 -18.34 0.21 2.19
N ASN A 327 -18.30 -0.45 3.35
CA ASN A 327 -18.13 -1.90 3.52
C ASN A 327 -16.88 -2.50 2.82
N CYS A 328 -15.79 -1.75 2.73
CA CYS A 328 -14.54 -2.16 2.06
C CYS A 328 -13.56 -2.81 3.05
N ALA A 329 -13.88 -4.02 3.54
CA ALA A 329 -13.20 -4.70 4.64
C ALA A 329 -11.67 -4.85 4.45
N GLU A 330 -11.20 -5.43 3.34
CA GLU A 330 -9.77 -5.66 3.07
C GLU A 330 -8.92 -4.38 3.13
N GLU A 331 -9.43 -3.31 2.50
CA GLU A 331 -8.75 -2.03 2.44
C GLU A 331 -8.81 -1.29 3.80
N ALA A 332 -9.93 -1.42 4.52
CA ALA A 332 -10.07 -0.90 5.88
C ALA A 332 -9.13 -1.61 6.87
N ALA A 333 -9.06 -2.96 6.84
CA ALA A 333 -8.13 -3.75 7.63
C ALA A 333 -6.67 -3.39 7.32
N THR A 334 -6.33 -3.13 6.05
CA THR A 334 -4.99 -2.68 5.64
C THR A 334 -4.60 -1.31 6.22
N VAL A 335 -5.56 -0.38 6.35
CA VAL A 335 -5.32 0.92 7.00
C VAL A 335 -5.32 0.80 8.53
N TYR A 336 -6.19 -0.04 9.09
CA TYR A 336 -6.27 -0.30 10.53
C TYR A 336 -5.00 -0.97 11.06
N ASN A 337 -4.47 -1.98 10.37
CA ASN A 337 -3.21 -2.65 10.75
C ASN A 337 -2.04 -1.65 10.79
N TYR A 338 -1.97 -0.72 9.85
CA TYR A 338 -0.98 0.36 9.88
C TYR A 338 -1.15 1.31 11.09
N LEU A 339 -2.40 1.60 11.50
CA LEU A 339 -2.66 2.35 12.73
C LEU A 339 -2.28 1.58 13.99
N MET A 340 -2.21 0.24 13.94
CA MET A 340 -1.61 -0.58 15.00
C MET A 340 -0.08 -0.55 14.95
N GLU A 341 0.53 -0.80 13.78
CA GLU A 341 1.99 -0.79 13.54
C GLU A 341 2.65 0.51 14.05
N ASP A 342 2.11 1.67 13.67
CA ASP A 342 2.64 2.98 14.08
C ASP A 342 2.14 3.45 15.47
N ASN A 343 1.45 2.59 16.24
CA ASN A 343 0.87 2.90 17.56
C ASN A 343 -0.09 4.12 17.59
N LEU A 344 -0.85 4.34 16.51
CA LEU A 344 -1.72 5.50 16.33
C LEU A 344 -3.14 5.33 16.89
N LEU A 345 -3.48 4.17 17.47
CA LEU A 345 -4.82 3.84 17.99
C LEU A 345 -5.36 4.80 19.09
N GLN A 346 -4.49 5.53 19.78
CA GLN A 346 -4.84 6.51 20.81
C GLN A 346 -4.56 7.96 20.38
N CYS A 347 -4.21 8.21 19.11
CA CYS A 347 -3.72 9.51 18.65
C CYS A 347 -4.74 10.65 18.82
N ASP A 348 -6.06 10.41 18.64
CA ASP A 348 -7.10 11.40 18.95
C ASP A 348 -7.16 11.80 20.43
N VAL A 349 -6.96 10.84 21.34
CA VAL A 349 -6.88 11.08 22.79
C VAL A 349 -5.60 11.86 23.11
N HIS A 350 -4.44 11.45 22.58
CA HIS A 350 -3.19 12.19 22.77
C HIS A 350 -3.26 13.63 22.21
N VAL A 351 -3.90 13.85 21.05
CA VAL A 351 -4.11 15.19 20.48
C VAL A 351 -5.04 16.04 21.36
N ARG A 352 -6.08 15.45 21.95
CA ARG A 352 -6.97 16.15 22.88
C ARG A 352 -6.26 16.53 24.19
N ILE A 353 -5.49 15.61 24.75
CA ILE A 353 -4.66 15.85 25.94
C ILE A 353 -3.61 16.91 25.65
N GLY A 354 -2.93 16.84 24.49
CA GLY A 354 -1.96 17.84 24.06
C GLY A 354 -2.55 19.26 23.88
N HIS A 355 -3.86 19.38 23.66
CA HIS A 355 -4.54 20.68 23.69
C HIS A 355 -4.68 21.20 25.13
N HIS A 356 -5.15 20.35 26.05
CA HIS A 356 -5.30 20.70 27.47
C HIS A 356 -3.95 20.92 28.19
N MET A 357 -2.90 20.19 27.79
CA MET A 357 -1.52 20.45 28.24
C MET A 357 -1.02 21.81 27.75
N ARG A 358 -1.37 22.24 26.53
CA ARG A 358 -1.01 23.58 26.01
C ARG A 358 -1.70 24.69 26.80
N GLU A 359 -2.97 24.51 27.14
CA GLU A 359 -3.75 25.42 27.98
C GLU A 359 -3.14 25.50 29.41
N ALA A 360 -2.79 24.35 29.99
CA ALA A 360 -2.17 24.26 31.30
C ALA A 360 -0.77 24.91 31.34
N LEU A 361 0.06 24.70 30.29
CA LEU A 361 1.37 25.34 30.14
C LEU A 361 1.25 26.87 29.97
N ALA A 362 0.27 27.35 29.19
CA ALA A 362 -0.01 28.78 29.08
C ALA A 362 -0.46 29.39 30.42
N ALA A 363 -1.10 28.60 31.28
CA ALA A 363 -1.44 28.95 32.66
C ALA A 363 -0.32 28.65 33.68
N GLY A 364 0.92 28.37 33.24
CA GLY A 364 2.09 28.14 34.10
C GLY A 364 2.07 26.85 34.92
N LYS A 365 1.15 25.91 34.65
CA LYS A 365 1.00 24.66 35.39
C LYS A 365 1.97 23.59 34.86
N LYS A 366 2.45 22.73 35.77
CA LYS A 366 3.18 21.50 35.39
C LYS A 366 2.23 20.54 34.67
N VAL A 367 2.76 19.82 33.69
CA VAL A 367 2.02 18.84 32.88
C VAL A 367 2.79 17.53 32.78
N SER A 368 2.08 16.41 32.74
CA SER A 368 2.60 15.06 32.61
C SER A 368 1.60 14.20 31.82
N LEU A 369 2.09 13.14 31.18
CA LEU A 369 1.26 12.13 30.52
C LEU A 369 1.24 10.88 31.42
N SER A 370 0.04 10.41 31.77
CA SER A 370 -0.19 9.15 32.49
C SER A 370 -1.56 8.57 32.11
N ASP A 371 -1.75 7.28 32.39
CA ASP A 371 -3.00 6.56 32.09
C ASP A 371 -4.24 7.17 32.77
N ASP A 372 -4.05 7.86 33.89
CA ASP A 372 -5.12 8.56 34.60
C ASP A 372 -5.51 9.86 33.90
N VAL A 373 -4.56 10.57 33.28
CA VAL A 373 -4.84 11.72 32.40
C VAL A 373 -5.54 11.25 31.12
N MET A 374 -5.18 10.06 30.62
CA MET A 374 -5.87 9.45 29.47
C MET A 374 -7.31 9.08 29.81
N ARG A 375 -7.54 8.31 30.88
CA ARG A 375 -8.88 7.96 31.39
C ARG A 375 -9.69 9.17 31.87
N ALA A 376 -9.05 10.27 32.31
CA ALA A 376 -9.74 11.50 32.64
C ALA A 376 -10.42 12.18 31.44
N THR A 377 -9.95 11.92 30.22
CA THR A 377 -10.41 12.55 28.97
C THR A 377 -11.84 12.13 28.61
N SER A 378 -12.69 13.08 28.21
CA SER A 378 -14.10 12.80 27.88
C SER A 378 -14.27 11.74 26.79
N LEU A 379 -13.38 11.70 25.79
CA LEU A 379 -13.40 10.69 24.73
C LEU A 379 -13.27 9.24 25.24
N VAL A 380 -12.70 9.02 26.43
CA VAL A 380 -12.57 7.67 27.03
C VAL A 380 -13.78 7.37 27.91
N LYS A 381 -14.17 8.30 28.78
CA LYS A 381 -15.37 8.18 29.64
C LYS A 381 -16.66 8.00 28.84
N ASP A 382 -16.79 8.73 27.72
CA ASP A 382 -17.93 8.61 26.81
C ASP A 382 -17.97 7.23 26.13
N VAL A 383 -16.85 6.49 26.04
CA VAL A 383 -16.82 5.12 25.50
C VAL A 383 -17.20 4.11 26.57
N GLU A 384 -16.62 4.22 27.77
CA GLU A 384 -16.94 3.39 28.93
C GLU A 384 -18.45 3.41 29.22
N ALA A 385 -19.08 4.59 29.13
CA ALA A 385 -20.52 4.78 29.32
C ALA A 385 -21.42 4.19 28.20
N VAL A 386 -20.87 3.79 27.04
CA VAL A 386 -21.66 3.32 25.86
C VAL A 386 -21.30 1.90 25.43
N ALA A 387 -20.21 1.33 25.94
CA ALA A 387 -19.86 -0.08 25.81
C ALA A 387 -21.03 -1.06 26.09
N PRO A 388 -21.86 -0.91 27.15
CA PRO A 388 -22.98 -1.83 27.41
C PRO A 388 -24.19 -1.67 26.48
N GLU A 389 -24.29 -0.57 25.72
CA GLU A 389 -25.28 -0.49 24.61
C GLU A 389 -24.75 -1.14 23.34
N VAL A 390 -23.46 -0.91 23.01
CA VAL A 390 -22.86 -1.54 21.83
C VAL A 390 -22.75 -3.05 21.99
N ALA A 391 -22.36 -3.56 23.17
CA ALA A 391 -22.29 -5.00 23.41
C ALA A 391 -23.63 -5.71 23.17
N ARG A 392 -24.74 -5.10 23.60
CA ARG A 392 -26.10 -5.62 23.35
C ARG A 392 -26.53 -5.51 21.90
N GLU A 393 -26.20 -4.42 21.20
CA GLU A 393 -26.54 -4.28 19.78
C GLU A 393 -25.68 -5.19 18.88
N VAL A 394 -24.41 -5.45 19.22
CA VAL A 394 -23.59 -6.51 18.61
C VAL A 394 -24.25 -7.87 18.81
N TYR A 395 -24.57 -8.24 20.06
CA TYR A 395 -25.16 -9.55 20.38
C TYR A 395 -26.51 -9.77 19.67
N LYS A 396 -27.38 -8.75 19.69
CA LYS A 396 -28.65 -8.74 18.96
C LYS A 396 -28.44 -8.96 17.45
N ARG A 397 -27.57 -8.16 16.82
CA ARG A 397 -27.34 -8.22 15.37
C ARG A 397 -26.68 -9.52 14.95
N TYR A 398 -25.81 -10.08 15.79
CA TYR A 398 -25.27 -11.43 15.63
C TYR A 398 -26.37 -12.51 15.64
N LEU A 399 -27.32 -12.44 16.58
CA LEU A 399 -28.48 -13.35 16.61
C LEU A 399 -29.43 -13.14 15.43
N GLU A 400 -29.47 -11.96 14.81
CA GLU A 400 -30.18 -11.70 13.56
C GLU A 400 -29.44 -12.32 12.36
N VAL A 401 -28.11 -12.21 12.29
CA VAL A 401 -27.27 -12.86 11.26
C VAL A 401 -27.41 -14.38 11.33
N LEU A 402 -27.28 -15.00 12.50
CA LEU A 402 -27.49 -16.45 12.67
C LEU A 402 -28.87 -16.90 12.17
N ARG A 403 -29.94 -16.17 12.53
CA ARG A 403 -31.30 -16.45 12.05
C ARG A 403 -31.44 -16.29 10.53
N SER A 404 -30.77 -15.31 9.93
CA SER A 404 -30.80 -15.12 8.47
C SER A 404 -30.04 -16.20 7.69
N ASN A 405 -28.91 -16.68 8.22
CA ASN A 405 -28.17 -17.84 7.67
C ASN A 405 -29.05 -19.10 7.71
N ASP A 406 -29.78 -19.28 8.80
CA ASP A 406 -30.75 -20.35 9.03
C ASP A 406 -31.93 -20.31 8.04
N GLU A 407 -32.57 -19.15 7.86
CA GLU A 407 -33.61 -18.95 6.82
C GLU A 407 -33.07 -19.21 5.40
N SER A 408 -31.84 -18.77 5.09
CA SER A 408 -31.25 -18.92 3.75
C SER A 408 -30.98 -20.38 3.34
N THR A 409 -30.74 -21.27 4.30
CA THR A 409 -30.48 -22.70 4.03
C THR A 409 -31.77 -23.52 3.95
N ALA A 410 -32.82 -23.07 4.63
CA ALA A 410 -34.18 -23.63 4.62
C ALA A 410 -34.97 -23.23 3.35
N LEU A 411 -34.64 -23.83 2.20
CA LEU A 411 -35.36 -23.60 0.94
C LEU A 411 -36.86 -23.94 1.03
N SER A 412 -37.67 -22.89 1.16
CA SER A 412 -38.99 -22.75 0.53
C SER A 412 -39.92 -23.98 0.57
N SER A 413 -40.16 -24.55 1.75
CA SER A 413 -41.39 -25.31 2.03
C SER A 413 -42.34 -24.46 2.87
N THR A 414 -43.65 -24.65 2.68
CA THR A 414 -44.71 -23.73 3.16
C THR A 414 -45.04 -23.81 4.66
N GLU A 415 -44.18 -24.43 5.47
CA GLU A 415 -44.38 -24.59 6.92
C GLU A 415 -43.36 -23.79 7.74
N LYS A 416 -43.77 -22.61 8.21
CA LYS A 416 -42.95 -21.65 8.97
C LYS A 416 -42.44 -22.10 10.36
N ASN A 417 -42.62 -23.38 10.72
CA ASN A 417 -42.54 -23.85 12.12
C ASN A 417 -41.39 -24.86 12.37
N GLY A 418 -40.40 -24.94 11.49
CA GLY A 418 -39.15 -25.65 11.76
C GLY A 418 -38.07 -24.67 12.20
N ASN A 419 -37.60 -24.75 13.45
CA ASN A 419 -36.35 -24.08 13.86
C ASN A 419 -35.15 -24.89 13.34
N PRO A 420 -34.37 -24.40 12.36
CA PRO A 420 -33.07 -24.96 12.02
C PRO A 420 -32.11 -25.02 13.23
N LEU A 421 -31.14 -25.93 13.14
CA LEU A 421 -30.31 -26.36 14.27
C LEU A 421 -29.01 -25.55 14.43
N TRP A 422 -28.68 -24.66 13.49
CA TRP A 422 -27.42 -23.92 13.50
C TRP A 422 -27.46 -22.66 14.38
N SER A 423 -28.60 -21.95 14.45
CA SER A 423 -28.80 -20.87 15.44
C SER A 423 -28.96 -21.34 16.90
N VAL A 424 -29.03 -22.64 17.18
CA VAL A 424 -29.28 -23.18 18.54
C VAL A 424 -28.09 -22.94 19.48
N HIS A 425 -26.86 -23.03 18.97
CA HIS A 425 -25.63 -22.81 19.74
C HIS A 425 -24.59 -22.04 18.90
N GLY A 426 -24.63 -20.70 18.98
CA GLY A 426 -23.59 -19.86 18.38
C GLY A 426 -22.27 -19.87 19.17
N PRO A 427 -21.11 -19.60 18.54
CA PRO A 427 -19.82 -19.41 19.20
C PRO A 427 -19.74 -18.21 20.17
N LEU A 428 -20.65 -17.24 20.10
CA LEU A 428 -20.78 -16.20 21.13
C LEU A 428 -21.53 -16.74 22.35
N GLY A 429 -20.99 -16.47 23.55
CA GLY A 429 -21.55 -16.97 24.81
C GLY A 429 -22.98 -16.52 25.06
N LEU A 430 -23.77 -17.40 25.70
CA LEU A 430 -25.22 -17.25 25.87
C LEU A 430 -25.64 -16.19 26.92
N ASP A 431 -24.71 -15.77 27.80
CA ASP A 431 -24.99 -14.82 28.87
C ASP A 431 -24.93 -13.37 28.36
N GLU A 432 -25.98 -12.59 28.64
CA GLU A 432 -26.00 -11.15 28.31
C GLU A 432 -24.91 -10.42 29.12
N PRO A 433 -24.04 -9.60 28.47
CA PRO A 433 -22.87 -9.04 29.14
C PRO A 433 -23.25 -8.07 30.26
N SER A 434 -22.73 -8.34 31.47
CA SER A 434 -22.80 -7.45 32.63
C SER A 434 -22.41 -6.01 32.25
N PRO A 435 -23.14 -4.97 32.71
CA PRO A 435 -22.84 -3.58 32.34
C PRO A 435 -21.42 -3.13 32.69
N ASN A 436 -20.88 -3.63 33.81
CA ASN A 436 -19.52 -3.31 34.28
C ASN A 436 -18.44 -4.05 33.48
N ASP A 437 -18.76 -5.26 33.00
CA ASP A 437 -17.81 -6.15 32.31
C ASP A 437 -17.92 -6.06 30.78
N SER A 438 -18.89 -5.29 30.26
CA SER A 438 -19.20 -5.19 28.82
C SER A 438 -18.00 -4.81 27.95
N MET A 439 -17.09 -3.96 28.45
CA MET A 439 -15.85 -3.61 27.73
C MET A 439 -14.84 -4.76 27.74
N MET A 440 -14.76 -5.54 28.82
CA MET A 440 -13.93 -6.75 28.87
C MET A 440 -14.49 -7.85 27.96
N TRP A 441 -15.80 -8.07 27.98
CA TRP A 441 -16.48 -9.01 27.08
C TRP A 441 -16.25 -8.65 25.61
N LEU A 442 -16.46 -7.39 25.21
CA LEU A 442 -16.16 -6.92 23.85
C LEU A 442 -14.70 -7.18 23.46
N GLN A 443 -13.74 -6.91 24.37
CA GLN A 443 -12.32 -7.10 24.09
C GLN A 443 -11.88 -8.59 24.11
N GLN A 444 -12.62 -9.47 24.79
CA GLN A 444 -12.43 -10.92 24.78
C GLN A 444 -13.02 -11.59 23.52
N GLN A 445 -14.14 -11.08 23.00
CA GLN A 445 -14.75 -11.60 21.77
C GLN A 445 -14.07 -11.06 20.51
N PHE A 446 -13.73 -9.78 20.49
CA PHE A 446 -13.06 -9.11 19.37
C PHE A 446 -11.60 -8.81 19.70
N SER A 447 -10.89 -9.84 20.17
CA SER A 447 -9.51 -9.76 20.67
C SER A 447 -8.46 -9.41 19.61
N ASP A 448 -8.83 -9.41 18.33
CA ASP A 448 -8.00 -9.02 17.20
C ASP A 448 -8.03 -7.50 16.90
N ILE A 449 -8.94 -6.75 17.54
CA ILE A 449 -9.11 -5.30 17.34
C ILE A 449 -9.20 -4.53 18.67
N ASN A 450 -8.82 -3.25 18.66
CA ASN A 450 -9.00 -2.34 19.80
C ASN A 450 -10.40 -1.73 19.74
N VAL A 451 -11.37 -2.40 20.36
CA VAL A 451 -12.78 -1.97 20.29
C VAL A 451 -12.95 -0.55 20.84
N ALA A 452 -12.21 -0.19 21.88
CA ALA A 452 -12.23 1.15 22.48
C ALA A 452 -11.68 2.28 21.58
N SER A 453 -10.92 2.00 20.52
CA SER A 453 -10.56 3.01 19.50
C SER A 453 -11.65 3.15 18.44
N ILE A 454 -12.20 2.03 17.96
CA ILE A 454 -13.26 2.01 16.96
C ILE A 454 -14.50 2.76 17.47
N LEU A 455 -14.86 2.60 18.74
CA LEU A 455 -15.93 3.34 19.41
C LEU A 455 -15.69 4.87 19.40
N ARG A 456 -14.47 5.34 19.70
CA ARG A 456 -14.12 6.78 19.64
C ARG A 456 -14.25 7.34 18.22
N TRP A 457 -13.85 6.55 17.22
CA TRP A 457 -13.82 6.99 15.84
C TRP A 457 -15.22 7.01 15.18
N ALA A 458 -16.07 6.04 15.49
CA ALA A 458 -17.44 5.97 14.96
C ALA A 458 -18.32 7.16 15.40
N ARG A 459 -17.94 7.85 16.49
CA ARG A 459 -18.67 8.97 17.12
C ARG A 459 -19.06 10.10 16.17
N PHE A 460 -18.13 10.53 15.32
CA PHE A 460 -18.31 11.73 14.50
C PHE A 460 -18.59 11.34 13.05
N TYR A 461 -19.64 11.92 12.46
CA TYR A 461 -19.95 11.77 11.04
C TYR A 461 -20.09 13.15 10.40
N HIS A 462 -19.15 13.49 9.52
CA HIS A 462 -19.09 14.80 8.82
C HIS A 462 -19.22 16.02 9.77
N GLY A 463 -18.71 15.91 11.00
CA GLY A 463 -18.76 16.96 12.03
C GLY A 463 -20.01 16.93 12.94
N LYS A 464 -20.98 16.04 12.69
CA LYS A 464 -22.06 15.75 13.64
C LYS A 464 -21.57 14.71 14.66
N ASP A 465 -21.64 15.03 15.95
CA ASP A 465 -21.55 14.04 17.03
C ASP A 465 -22.83 13.17 16.99
N LEU A 466 -22.67 11.87 16.75
CA LEU A 466 -23.76 10.90 16.72
C LEU A 466 -24.10 10.40 18.13
N MET A 467 -23.12 10.22 19.02
CA MET A 467 -23.33 9.65 20.36
C MET A 467 -24.30 10.49 21.20
N ALA A 468 -24.26 11.82 21.01
CA ALA A 468 -25.07 12.81 21.71
C ALA A 468 -26.32 13.29 20.93
N LYS A 469 -26.60 12.75 19.73
CA LYS A 469 -27.73 13.21 18.88
C LYS A 469 -28.52 12.09 18.22
N ASP A 470 -27.85 11.16 17.55
CA ASP A 470 -28.47 10.10 16.75
C ASP A 470 -28.06 8.74 17.32
N ARG A 471 -28.50 8.42 18.54
CA ARG A 471 -27.96 7.29 19.33
C ARG A 471 -28.00 5.96 18.57
N SER A 472 -29.13 5.62 17.95
CA SER A 472 -29.28 4.40 17.14
C SER A 472 -28.33 4.35 15.94
N LYS A 473 -28.08 5.50 15.28
CA LYS A 473 -27.14 5.60 14.15
C LYS A 473 -25.68 5.49 14.58
N TYR A 474 -25.35 5.97 15.79
CA TYR A 474 -24.03 5.70 16.37
C TYR A 474 -23.85 4.20 16.61
N LEU A 475 -24.82 3.55 17.28
CA LEU A 475 -24.74 2.12 17.61
C LEU A 475 -24.60 1.27 16.34
N SER A 476 -25.46 1.45 15.33
CA SER A 476 -25.39 0.65 14.10
C SER A 476 -24.08 0.85 13.33
N ARG A 477 -23.52 2.06 13.29
CA ARG A 477 -22.22 2.35 12.67
C ARG A 477 -21.07 1.71 13.46
N ALA A 478 -21.06 1.85 14.79
CA ALA A 478 -20.03 1.28 15.65
C ALA A 478 -20.00 -0.26 15.57
N VAL A 479 -21.18 -0.91 15.61
CA VAL A 479 -21.33 -2.35 15.42
C VAL A 479 -20.81 -2.77 14.05
N SER A 480 -21.24 -2.10 12.97
CA SER A 480 -20.77 -2.40 11.61
C SER A 480 -19.26 -2.22 11.42
N TRP A 481 -18.65 -1.25 12.10
CA TRP A 481 -17.20 -1.03 12.06
C TRP A 481 -16.42 -2.10 12.86
N ILE A 482 -17.00 -2.68 13.91
CA ILE A 482 -16.44 -3.81 14.68
C ILE A 482 -16.46 -5.09 13.82
N GLU A 483 -17.61 -5.41 13.22
CA GLU A 483 -17.79 -6.55 12.30
C GLU A 483 -16.78 -6.49 11.14
N LEU A 484 -16.72 -5.35 10.43
CA LEU A 484 -15.89 -5.16 9.24
C LEU A 484 -14.38 -5.21 9.50
N LEU A 485 -13.94 -4.98 10.75
CA LEU A 485 -12.50 -5.00 11.11
C LEU A 485 -12.07 -6.30 11.79
N SER A 486 -12.96 -6.98 12.53
CA SER A 486 -12.61 -8.23 13.20
C SER A 486 -12.74 -9.42 12.25
N LYS A 487 -11.63 -10.12 12.05
CA LYS A 487 -11.58 -11.42 11.36
C LYS A 487 -12.32 -12.49 12.16
N ARG A 488 -12.35 -12.35 13.49
CA ARG A 488 -13.10 -13.25 14.36
C ARG A 488 -14.62 -13.06 14.22
N SER A 489 -15.12 -11.83 13.99
CA SER A 489 -16.54 -11.62 13.64
C SER A 489 -16.90 -12.37 12.35
N HIS A 490 -16.13 -12.16 11.28
CA HIS A 490 -16.30 -12.87 10.01
C HIS A 490 -16.34 -14.39 10.18
N GLN A 491 -15.42 -14.98 10.98
CA GLN A 491 -15.39 -16.41 11.29
C GLN A 491 -16.60 -16.92 12.08
N MET A 492 -17.19 -16.09 12.95
CA MET A 492 -18.39 -16.44 13.73
C MET A 492 -19.70 -16.26 12.96
N GLU A 493 -19.66 -15.50 11.85
CA GLU A 493 -20.79 -15.15 10.98
C GLU A 493 -20.85 -16.00 9.70
N GLU A 494 -19.88 -16.88 9.45
CA GLU A 494 -19.83 -17.76 8.27
C GLU A 494 -21.13 -18.54 8.07
N SER A 495 -21.65 -18.55 6.83
CA SER A 495 -22.85 -19.31 6.49
C SER A 495 -22.53 -20.81 6.37
N PRO A 496 -23.40 -21.71 6.87
CA PRO A 496 -23.10 -23.15 6.94
C PRO A 496 -23.08 -23.80 5.53
N LEU A 497 -21.87 -23.93 4.99
CA LEU A 497 -21.62 -24.50 3.66
C LEU A 497 -21.89 -26.01 3.59
N THR A 498 -22.17 -26.49 2.38
CA THR A 498 -22.48 -27.89 2.10
C THR A 498 -21.21 -28.73 2.00
N TYR A 499 -21.17 -29.89 2.66
CA TYR A 499 -19.96 -30.72 2.74
C TYR A 499 -19.63 -31.39 1.40
N MET A 500 -18.42 -31.14 0.87
CA MET A 500 -17.95 -31.73 -0.39
C MET A 500 -17.55 -33.21 -0.20
N ARG A 501 -18.12 -34.09 -1.03
CA ARG A 501 -17.75 -35.51 -1.02
C ARG A 501 -16.39 -35.73 -1.67
N LYS A 502 -15.52 -36.50 -1.00
CA LYS A 502 -14.34 -37.12 -1.63
C LYS A 502 -14.78 -38.18 -2.64
N SER A 503 -13.95 -38.47 -3.63
CA SER A 503 -14.22 -39.49 -4.65
C SER A 503 -13.00 -40.34 -4.98
N LYS A 504 -13.24 -41.56 -5.46
CA LYS A 504 -12.23 -42.43 -6.09
C LYS A 504 -12.65 -42.76 -7.54
N PRO A 505 -11.76 -43.17 -8.45
CA PRO A 505 -12.17 -43.65 -9.77
C PRO A 505 -13.13 -44.85 -9.66
N LEU A 506 -13.80 -45.18 -10.76
CA LEU A 506 -14.54 -46.44 -10.89
C LEU A 506 -13.61 -47.64 -10.72
N GLN A 507 -14.16 -48.76 -10.26
CA GLN A 507 -13.45 -50.04 -10.25
C GLN A 507 -13.66 -50.81 -11.57
N LEU A 508 -14.70 -50.48 -12.32
CA LEU A 508 -14.88 -50.83 -13.74
C LEU A 508 -14.78 -49.55 -14.60
N ASP A 509 -13.56 -49.19 -15.00
CA ASP A 509 -13.24 -47.95 -15.72
C ASP A 509 -14.11 -47.75 -16.98
N THR A 510 -15.15 -46.91 -16.84
CA THR A 510 -16.12 -46.60 -17.90
C THR A 510 -15.91 -45.19 -18.45
N ASN A 511 -15.58 -44.22 -17.59
CA ASN A 511 -15.32 -42.83 -17.95
C ASN A 511 -14.57 -42.14 -16.79
N ARG A 512 -13.42 -41.51 -17.08
CA ARG A 512 -12.58 -40.77 -16.11
C ARG A 512 -13.34 -39.73 -15.29
N ASN A 513 -14.37 -39.12 -15.87
CA ASN A 513 -15.17 -38.06 -15.27
C ASN A 513 -16.27 -38.61 -14.34
N VAL A 514 -16.55 -39.92 -14.40
CA VAL A 514 -17.49 -40.58 -13.48
C VAL A 514 -16.69 -41.16 -12.31
N ARG A 515 -17.06 -40.77 -11.08
CA ARG A 515 -16.27 -41.12 -9.88
C ARG A 515 -17.14 -41.61 -8.74
N VAL A 516 -16.67 -42.62 -8.02
CA VAL A 516 -17.39 -43.19 -6.86
C VAL A 516 -17.30 -42.21 -5.70
N ALA A 517 -18.45 -41.78 -5.20
CA ALA A 517 -18.57 -40.77 -4.17
C ALA A 517 -18.48 -41.40 -2.76
N TRP A 518 -17.74 -40.75 -1.86
CA TRP A 518 -17.81 -41.04 -0.44
C TRP A 518 -19.19 -40.64 0.11
N GLN A 519 -19.83 -41.53 0.87
CA GLN A 519 -21.12 -41.27 1.52
C GLN A 519 -20.93 -41.31 3.04
N THR A 520 -21.31 -40.25 3.75
CA THR A 520 -21.23 -40.26 5.22
C THR A 520 -22.27 -41.21 5.83
N PRO A 521 -22.03 -41.73 7.06
CA PRO A 521 -23.03 -42.50 7.80
C PRO A 521 -24.33 -41.72 8.06
N ILE A 522 -24.29 -40.38 8.06
CA ILE A 522 -25.45 -39.49 8.15
C ILE A 522 -26.41 -39.71 6.96
N THR A 523 -25.87 -39.95 5.77
CA THR A 523 -26.63 -40.24 4.53
C THR A 523 -26.94 -41.72 4.37
N LYS A 524 -26.04 -42.62 4.80
CA LYS A 524 -26.15 -44.07 4.62
C LYS A 524 -26.06 -44.81 5.95
N THR A 525 -27.17 -44.83 6.69
CA THR A 525 -27.27 -45.46 8.01
C THR A 525 -27.17 -47.00 7.97
N ASN A 526 -27.64 -47.62 6.90
CA ASN A 526 -27.79 -49.08 6.80
C ASN A 526 -26.66 -49.73 5.97
N GLY A 527 -25.44 -49.17 6.06
CA GLY A 527 -24.24 -49.76 5.44
C GLY A 527 -23.53 -50.73 6.38
N ALA A 528 -22.68 -51.59 5.81
CA ALA A 528 -21.61 -52.22 6.60
C ALA A 528 -20.71 -51.15 7.24
N PRO A 529 -20.09 -51.41 8.40
CA PRO A 529 -19.12 -50.49 9.01
C PRO A 529 -17.98 -50.19 8.04
N ARG A 530 -17.50 -48.95 8.06
CA ARG A 530 -16.53 -48.39 7.11
C ARG A 530 -15.46 -47.56 7.81
N LEU A 531 -14.31 -47.47 7.17
CA LEU A 531 -13.19 -46.63 7.63
C LEU A 531 -13.40 -45.16 7.23
N LEU A 532 -12.49 -44.26 7.61
CA LEU A 532 -12.59 -42.87 7.13
C LEU A 532 -12.28 -42.80 5.63
N ALA A 533 -12.84 -41.80 4.95
CA ALA A 533 -12.75 -41.67 3.49
C ALA A 533 -11.31 -41.77 2.93
N ARG A 534 -10.30 -41.29 3.65
CA ARG A 534 -8.89 -41.38 3.24
C ARG A 534 -8.35 -42.81 3.30
N GLU A 535 -8.76 -43.59 4.29
CA GLU A 535 -8.36 -44.99 4.50
C GLU A 535 -8.99 -45.91 3.44
N GLU A 536 -10.22 -45.63 3.00
CA GLU A 536 -10.84 -46.30 1.84
C GLU A 536 -10.37 -45.74 0.46
N GLY A 537 -9.33 -44.89 0.44
CA GLY A 537 -8.70 -44.39 -0.79
C GLY A 537 -9.46 -43.29 -1.53
N PHE A 538 -10.43 -42.62 -0.92
CA PHE A 538 -11.14 -41.48 -1.52
C PHE A 538 -10.34 -40.18 -1.34
N ILE A 539 -10.19 -39.42 -2.42
CA ILE A 539 -9.45 -38.15 -2.49
C ILE A 539 -10.39 -36.98 -2.84
N PHE A 540 -9.93 -35.73 -2.70
CA PHE A 540 -10.66 -34.61 -3.31
C PHE A 540 -10.37 -34.59 -4.82
N HIS A 541 -11.43 -34.65 -5.64
CA HIS A 541 -11.35 -34.52 -7.10
C HIS A 541 -12.70 -34.00 -7.59
N HIS A 542 -12.70 -32.84 -8.23
CA HIS A 542 -13.86 -32.24 -8.88
C HIS A 542 -13.39 -31.31 -9.99
N GLU A 543 -13.94 -31.54 -11.17
CA GLU A 543 -13.84 -30.73 -12.38
C GLU A 543 -15.29 -30.45 -12.84
N GLU A 544 -15.50 -29.45 -13.71
CA GLU A 544 -16.84 -29.06 -14.20
C GLU A 544 -17.65 -30.23 -14.78
N GLN A 545 -16.98 -31.21 -15.41
CA GLN A 545 -17.60 -32.40 -15.98
C GLN A 545 -17.69 -33.61 -15.02
N THR A 546 -17.25 -33.49 -13.76
CA THR A 546 -17.19 -34.63 -12.82
C THR A 546 -18.59 -35.03 -12.32
N ARG A 547 -19.00 -36.25 -12.64
CA ARG A 547 -20.27 -36.84 -12.19
C ARG A 547 -20.03 -37.86 -11.06
N PHE A 548 -20.74 -37.69 -9.96
CA PHE A 548 -20.58 -38.50 -8.75
C PHE A 548 -21.60 -39.65 -8.73
N VAL A 549 -21.15 -40.85 -8.38
CA VAL A 549 -22.00 -42.07 -8.40
C VAL A 549 -21.76 -42.95 -7.18
N THR A 550 -22.69 -43.86 -6.93
CA THR A 550 -22.39 -45.15 -6.29
C THR A 550 -22.31 -46.22 -7.36
N GLU A 551 -21.19 -46.96 -7.34
CA GLU A 551 -20.90 -48.05 -8.26
C GLU A 551 -21.35 -49.38 -7.66
N THR A 552 -21.96 -50.20 -8.51
CA THR A 552 -22.32 -51.61 -8.29
C THR A 552 -22.21 -52.33 -9.64
N TYR A 553 -22.29 -53.65 -9.67
CA TYR A 553 -22.46 -54.42 -10.91
C TYR A 553 -23.73 -55.28 -10.82
N ARG A 554 -24.32 -55.64 -11.97
CA ARG A 554 -25.44 -56.60 -11.97
C ARG A 554 -24.95 -57.97 -11.51
N HIS A 555 -25.66 -58.59 -10.58
CA HIS A 555 -25.34 -59.94 -10.11
C HIS A 555 -25.43 -60.96 -11.26
N PRO A 556 -24.35 -61.68 -11.59
CA PRO A 556 -24.34 -62.66 -12.67
C PRO A 556 -25.01 -63.96 -12.22
N GLY A 557 -26.21 -64.25 -12.74
CA GLY A 557 -26.84 -65.58 -12.59
C GLY A 557 -26.18 -66.64 -13.48
N GLU A 558 -26.43 -67.92 -13.21
CA GLU A 558 -25.81 -69.05 -13.92
C GLU A 558 -26.28 -69.17 -15.38
N THR A 559 -25.53 -68.57 -16.31
CA THR A 559 -25.88 -68.47 -17.74
C THR A 559 -24.62 -68.48 -18.60
N LEU A 560 -24.78 -68.60 -19.93
CA LEU A 560 -23.66 -68.37 -20.86
C LEU A 560 -23.19 -66.90 -20.83
N GLN A 561 -24.11 -65.95 -20.62
CA GLN A 561 -23.78 -64.52 -20.60
C GLN A 561 -22.82 -64.18 -19.45
N SER A 562 -23.02 -64.72 -18.25
CA SER A 562 -22.12 -64.49 -17.11
C SER A 562 -20.77 -65.20 -17.20
N ARG A 563 -20.66 -66.25 -18.03
CA ARG A 563 -19.42 -67.00 -18.24
C ARG A 563 -18.52 -66.43 -19.34
N PHE A 564 -19.07 -65.63 -20.26
CA PHE A 564 -18.35 -65.16 -21.45
C PHE A 564 -18.39 -63.63 -21.67
N LEU A 565 -19.33 -62.89 -21.08
CA LEU A 565 -19.39 -61.42 -21.19
C LEU A 565 -18.84 -60.76 -19.93
N ALA A 566 -18.27 -59.56 -20.09
CA ALA A 566 -17.81 -58.75 -18.97
C ALA A 566 -18.96 -58.34 -18.02
N LEU A 567 -18.63 -58.09 -16.76
CA LEU A 567 -19.59 -57.61 -15.75
C LEU A 567 -20.25 -56.30 -16.21
N GLN A 568 -21.58 -56.22 -16.06
CA GLN A 568 -22.34 -55.03 -16.42
C GLN A 568 -22.32 -54.01 -15.26
N PRO A 569 -21.64 -52.85 -15.38
CA PRO A 569 -21.62 -51.84 -14.34
C PRO A 569 -23.00 -51.16 -14.20
N VAL A 570 -23.37 -50.87 -12.95
CA VAL A 570 -24.62 -50.21 -12.57
C VAL A 570 -24.26 -49.01 -11.70
N HIS A 571 -24.28 -47.84 -12.33
CA HIS A 571 -24.06 -46.56 -11.66
C HIS A 571 -25.39 -45.97 -11.20
N LYS A 572 -25.48 -45.63 -9.92
CA LYS A 572 -26.56 -44.78 -9.39
C LYS A 572 -25.98 -43.40 -9.09
N GLU A 573 -26.51 -42.36 -9.73
CA GLU A 573 -26.06 -40.99 -9.53
C GLU A 573 -26.27 -40.52 -8.08
N VAL A 574 -25.31 -39.73 -7.58
CA VAL A 574 -25.29 -39.18 -6.23
C VAL A 574 -24.75 -37.75 -6.31
N SER A 575 -25.33 -36.82 -5.55
CA SER A 575 -24.83 -35.43 -5.47
C SER A 575 -23.34 -35.35 -5.12
N ALA A 576 -22.61 -34.38 -5.67
CA ALA A 576 -21.23 -34.07 -5.28
C ALA A 576 -21.08 -33.60 -3.81
N LYS A 577 -22.19 -33.21 -3.18
CA LYS A 577 -22.24 -32.56 -1.86
C LYS A 577 -23.29 -33.16 -0.90
N GLU A 578 -23.10 -32.92 0.38
CA GLU A 578 -23.98 -33.29 1.49
C GLU A 578 -24.43 -32.03 2.26
N ASP A 579 -25.72 -31.71 2.15
CA ASP A 579 -26.35 -30.56 2.79
C ASP A 579 -26.74 -30.92 4.24
N PHE A 580 -25.77 -31.05 5.16
CA PHE A 580 -26.01 -31.57 6.52
C PHE A 580 -27.18 -30.90 7.25
N GLN A 581 -27.29 -29.56 7.19
CA GLN A 581 -28.39 -28.83 7.83
C GLN A 581 -29.77 -29.35 7.38
N ARG A 582 -29.95 -29.60 6.09
CA ARG A 582 -31.21 -30.14 5.52
C ARG A 582 -31.48 -31.57 5.97
N ILE A 583 -30.44 -32.39 6.09
CA ILE A 583 -30.58 -33.77 6.55
C ILE A 583 -30.99 -33.80 8.02
N TYR A 584 -30.47 -32.89 8.86
CA TYR A 584 -30.87 -32.80 10.26
C TYR A 584 -32.27 -32.21 10.46
N THR A 585 -32.62 -31.10 9.78
CA THR A 585 -33.97 -30.52 9.90
C THR A 585 -35.06 -31.46 9.35
N GLN A 586 -34.81 -32.17 8.24
CA GLN A 586 -35.74 -33.16 7.72
C GLN A 586 -35.95 -34.33 8.70
N LYS A 587 -34.87 -34.82 9.36
CA LYS A 587 -34.98 -35.86 10.40
C LYS A 587 -35.75 -35.38 11.62
N GLN A 588 -35.55 -34.13 12.04
CA GLN A 588 -36.30 -33.51 13.15
C GLN A 588 -37.79 -33.36 12.80
N GLN A 589 -38.13 -32.90 11.58
CA GLN A 589 -39.51 -32.84 11.10
C GLN A 589 -40.17 -34.23 11.08
N GLN A 590 -39.47 -35.27 10.61
CA GLN A 590 -39.97 -36.64 10.63
C GLN A 590 -40.21 -37.16 12.06
N GLN A 591 -39.33 -36.84 13.01
CA GLN A 591 -39.52 -37.20 14.43
C GLN A 591 -40.73 -36.48 15.05
N LEU A 592 -40.88 -35.17 14.81
CA LEU A 592 -42.04 -34.38 15.28
C LEU A 592 -43.36 -34.90 14.68
N LEU A 593 -43.35 -35.30 13.41
CA LEU A 593 -44.53 -35.88 12.75
C LEU A 593 -44.87 -37.27 13.34
N GLN A 594 -43.86 -38.10 13.65
CA GLN A 594 -44.08 -39.38 14.35
C GLN A 594 -44.56 -39.19 15.80
N GLN A 595 -44.14 -38.14 16.50
CA GLN A 595 -44.65 -37.79 17.83
C GLN A 595 -46.12 -37.37 17.76
N ARG A 596 -46.47 -36.44 16.86
CA ARG A 596 -47.87 -36.02 16.65
C ARG A 596 -48.78 -37.19 16.24
N LEU A 597 -48.30 -38.13 15.43
CA LEU A 597 -49.06 -39.34 15.10
C LEU A 597 -49.27 -40.30 16.29
N ARG A 598 -48.36 -40.31 17.27
CA ARG A 598 -48.56 -41.05 18.53
C ARG A 598 -49.52 -40.34 19.48
N GLU A 599 -49.50 -39.01 19.50
CA GLU A 599 -50.36 -38.18 20.35
C GLU A 599 -51.79 -38.07 19.80
N ALA A 600 -51.98 -38.17 18.48
CA ALA A 600 -53.29 -38.15 17.81
C ALA A 600 -54.04 -39.49 17.85
N LEU A 601 -53.43 -40.57 18.39
CA LEU A 601 -54.08 -41.85 18.61
C LEU A 601 -54.74 -41.86 20.01
N PRO A 602 -56.08 -41.94 20.11
CA PRO A 602 -56.74 -42.12 21.41
C PRO A 602 -56.33 -43.46 22.03
N THR A 603 -56.35 -43.54 23.36
CA THR A 603 -55.88 -44.71 24.14
C THR A 603 -56.65 -45.99 23.82
N ALA A 604 -56.15 -46.75 22.83
CA ALA A 604 -56.50 -48.14 22.61
C ALA A 604 -55.89 -49.02 23.72
N VAL A 605 -56.65 -50.03 24.15
CA VAL A 605 -56.32 -50.89 25.30
C VAL A 605 -54.97 -51.59 25.12
N SER A 606 -54.16 -51.59 26.17
CA SER A 606 -52.90 -52.35 26.23
C SER A 606 -53.17 -53.85 26.11
N THR A 607 -52.81 -54.43 24.97
CA THR A 607 -52.57 -55.87 24.82
C THR A 607 -51.13 -56.07 24.33
N PRO A 608 -50.33 -56.94 24.98
CA PRO A 608 -48.93 -57.12 24.58
C PRO A 608 -48.84 -57.91 23.26
N PRO A 609 -47.99 -57.49 22.30
CA PRO A 609 -47.75 -58.27 21.10
C PRO A 609 -47.09 -59.60 21.47
N ALA A 610 -47.63 -60.71 20.97
CA ALA A 610 -47.18 -62.05 21.33
C ALA A 610 -45.71 -62.29 20.90
N ARG A 611 -44.88 -62.74 21.85
CA ARG A 611 -43.55 -63.28 21.55
C ARG A 611 -43.69 -64.60 20.79
N ILE A 612 -43.44 -64.59 19.48
CA ILE A 612 -43.12 -65.81 18.74
C ILE A 612 -41.67 -66.19 19.09
N LEU A 613 -41.51 -66.94 20.17
CA LEU A 613 -40.24 -67.58 20.52
C LEU A 613 -40.11 -68.88 19.74
N TYR A 614 -39.17 -68.93 18.80
CA TYR A 614 -38.68 -70.20 18.26
C TYR A 614 -37.82 -70.88 19.33
N HIS A 615 -38.38 -71.89 20.00
CA HIS A 615 -37.61 -72.82 20.82
C HIS A 615 -37.49 -74.17 20.12
N SER A 616 -36.25 -74.58 19.85
CA SER A 616 -35.88 -75.96 19.57
C SER A 616 -34.73 -76.35 20.50
N VAL A 617 -35.06 -77.15 21.52
CA VAL A 617 -34.28 -78.25 22.13
C VAL A 617 -32.74 -78.03 22.15
N THR A 618 -32.11 -77.93 23.33
CA THR A 618 -31.93 -79.06 24.26
C THR A 618 -32.15 -78.74 25.76
N ASN A 619 -32.62 -79.79 26.47
CA ASN A 619 -32.33 -80.25 27.85
C ASN A 619 -32.10 -79.19 28.96
N GLU A 620 -32.95 -79.12 29.99
CA GLU A 620 -32.88 -79.90 31.26
C GLU A 620 -31.71 -79.47 32.19
N LEU A 621 -31.83 -79.40 33.53
CA LEU A 621 -32.83 -79.98 34.45
C LEU A 621 -32.99 -79.15 35.75
N HIS A 622 -34.23 -79.06 36.27
CA HIS A 622 -34.63 -78.94 37.70
C HIS A 622 -34.43 -77.66 38.59
N ASN A 623 -35.57 -77.25 39.18
CA ASN A 623 -35.83 -76.87 40.58
C ASN A 623 -35.29 -75.52 41.14
N ASN A 624 -36.16 -74.58 41.56
CA ASN A 624 -36.96 -74.51 42.83
C ASN A 624 -36.06 -74.35 44.08
N THR A 625 -36.22 -73.38 44.99
CA THR A 625 -37.27 -72.36 45.32
C THR A 625 -36.59 -71.14 46.01
N GLY A 626 -37.19 -69.98 46.31
CA GLY A 626 -38.55 -69.43 46.11
C GLY A 626 -38.85 -68.31 47.16
N SER A 627 -39.77 -67.38 46.88
CA SER A 627 -40.24 -66.26 47.76
C SER A 627 -39.20 -65.16 48.13
N SER A 628 -39.53 -63.90 48.47
CA SER A 628 -40.73 -63.06 48.29
C SER A 628 -40.45 -61.59 48.66
N SER A 629 -41.21 -60.62 48.12
CA SER A 629 -41.43 -59.22 48.63
C SER A 629 -40.21 -58.26 48.77
N SER A 630 -40.32 -56.93 48.64
CA SER A 630 -41.35 -56.06 48.04
C SER A 630 -40.84 -54.60 47.92
N SER A 631 -41.30 -53.85 46.91
CA SER A 631 -41.45 -52.37 46.86
C SER A 631 -40.32 -51.44 47.36
N GLY A 632 -39.71 -50.62 46.47
CA GLY A 632 -38.73 -49.59 46.88
C GLY A 632 -38.07 -48.74 45.78
N ASP A 633 -38.89 -48.06 44.96
CA ASP A 633 -38.63 -46.89 44.07
C ASP A 633 -37.19 -46.31 43.85
N LYS A 634 -36.81 -46.05 42.57
CA LYS A 634 -35.78 -45.09 42.02
C LYS A 634 -34.36 -45.05 42.68
N SER A 635 -33.23 -45.20 41.98
CA SER A 635 -32.80 -44.43 40.78
C SER A 635 -31.39 -44.79 40.25
N LEU A 636 -31.13 -44.47 38.97
CA LEU A 636 -29.88 -44.00 38.32
C LEU A 636 -28.46 -44.56 38.68
N HIS A 637 -27.78 -44.97 37.58
CA HIS A 637 -26.36 -44.79 37.21
C HIS A 637 -25.26 -45.86 37.48
N LYS A 638 -24.55 -46.14 36.36
CA LYS A 638 -23.16 -46.59 36.17
C LYS A 638 -22.76 -48.02 36.58
N SER A 639 -22.79 -48.90 35.57
CA SER A 639 -21.66 -49.75 35.12
C SER A 639 -20.34 -49.55 35.90
N SER A 640 -19.95 -50.50 36.76
CA SER A 640 -19.14 -51.72 36.46
C SER A 640 -17.65 -51.41 36.23
N THR A 641 -16.83 -51.51 37.29
CA THR A 641 -15.86 -52.61 37.57
C THR A 641 -14.54 -52.47 36.80
N GLU A 642 -13.38 -53.04 37.16
CA GLU A 642 -12.94 -54.16 38.04
C GLU A 642 -11.43 -53.86 38.41
N THR A 643 -10.71 -54.35 39.45
CA THR A 643 -10.91 -55.29 40.59
C THR A 643 -9.76 -55.14 41.63
N THR A 644 -9.87 -55.75 42.84
CA THR A 644 -8.78 -56.33 43.70
C THR A 644 -7.60 -55.46 44.27
N THR A 645 -7.06 -55.62 45.50
CA THR A 645 -7.43 -56.38 46.73
C THR A 645 -6.66 -55.93 48.01
N THR A 646 -7.32 -56.05 49.18
CA THR A 646 -6.81 -56.36 50.56
C THR A 646 -5.68 -55.58 51.30
N THR A 647 -6.13 -54.82 52.32
CA THR A 647 -5.73 -54.84 53.77
C THR A 647 -4.45 -54.21 54.37
N ARG A 648 -4.71 -53.50 55.51
CA ARG A 648 -4.01 -53.45 56.82
C ARG A 648 -2.89 -52.40 57.14
N ARG A 649 -3.36 -51.35 57.84
CA ARG A 649 -2.92 -50.81 59.18
C ARG A 649 -1.56 -50.09 59.36
N SER A 650 -1.57 -49.15 60.33
CA SER A 650 -0.42 -48.40 60.94
C SER A 650 0.23 -47.37 59.99
N SER A 651 0.38 -46.07 60.29
CA SER A 651 1.10 -45.36 61.39
C SER A 651 2.64 -45.51 61.27
N GLU A 652 3.49 -44.48 61.44
CA GLU A 652 3.31 -43.10 61.95
C GLU A 652 4.51 -42.16 61.59
N MET A 653 4.35 -40.83 61.73
CA MET A 653 5.37 -39.75 61.95
C MET A 653 6.67 -39.58 61.10
N GLY A 654 7.16 -38.32 61.02
CA GLY A 654 8.51 -37.91 60.54
C GLY A 654 8.52 -37.23 59.15
N SER A 655 8.86 -35.94 58.91
CA SER A 655 9.95 -35.05 59.39
C SER A 655 11.32 -35.41 58.75
N THR A 656 12.13 -34.52 58.10
CA THR A 656 12.12 -33.04 58.02
C THR A 656 13.00 -32.44 56.87
N LYS A 657 12.63 -31.26 56.34
CA LYS A 657 13.45 -30.06 55.93
C LYS A 657 14.69 -30.09 54.97
N VAL A 658 14.77 -29.03 54.12
CA VAL A 658 15.97 -28.26 53.63
C VAL A 658 16.92 -28.95 52.62
N GLY A 659 17.59 -28.27 51.65
CA GLY A 659 17.51 -26.88 51.14
C GLY A 659 18.85 -26.29 50.62
N GLY A 660 18.85 -25.55 49.49
CA GLY A 660 20.03 -24.93 48.80
C GLY A 660 19.92 -25.08 47.26
N LYS A 661 20.23 -24.13 46.34
CA LYS A 661 21.43 -23.30 46.06
C LYS A 661 22.63 -24.13 45.49
N GLU A 662 23.38 -23.73 44.44
CA GLU A 662 23.48 -22.44 43.71
C GLU A 662 24.17 -22.53 42.29
N ASN A 663 23.87 -21.57 41.39
CA ASN A 663 24.74 -20.88 40.38
C ASN A 663 25.52 -21.53 39.20
N LYS A 664 25.54 -20.76 38.07
CA LYS A 664 26.59 -20.58 37.01
C LYS A 664 26.82 -21.68 35.93
N GLU A 665 26.83 -21.37 34.61
CA GLU A 665 27.87 -20.72 33.72
C GLU A 665 29.09 -21.63 33.43
N GLU A 666 29.73 -21.71 32.24
CA GLU A 666 29.54 -21.07 30.92
C GLU A 666 30.28 -21.82 29.78
N THR A 667 29.96 -21.55 28.49
CA THR A 667 30.77 -21.79 27.25
C THR A 667 31.15 -23.23 26.82
N GLY A 668 31.52 -23.39 25.53
CA GLY A 668 32.23 -24.59 25.02
C GLY A 668 31.95 -24.98 23.55
N THR A 669 32.79 -24.57 22.60
CA THR A 669 32.70 -24.98 21.18
C THR A 669 33.73 -26.05 20.79
N SER A 670 33.40 -27.02 19.93
CA SER A 670 33.96 -27.14 18.56
C SER A 670 34.05 -28.55 17.92
N SER A 671 33.64 -28.61 16.63
CA SER A 671 34.30 -29.31 15.51
C SER A 671 34.22 -30.84 15.32
N LYS A 672 34.40 -31.21 14.03
CA LYS A 672 34.74 -32.53 13.43
C LYS A 672 33.66 -33.63 13.44
N SER A 673 33.57 -34.53 12.46
CA SER A 673 33.93 -34.51 11.01
C SER A 673 33.58 -35.87 10.38
N HIS A 674 33.07 -35.95 9.14
CA HIS A 674 33.55 -36.97 8.17
C HIS A 674 33.10 -36.71 6.71
N SER A 675 33.90 -37.27 5.80
CA SER A 675 33.78 -37.43 4.33
C SER A 675 32.71 -38.51 3.95
N VAL A 676 32.34 -38.81 2.69
CA VAL A 676 33.08 -38.99 1.42
C VAL A 676 32.21 -38.65 0.16
N ALA A 677 32.87 -38.53 -0.99
CA ALA A 677 32.39 -38.32 -2.38
C ALA A 677 31.27 -39.29 -2.90
N GLY A 678 30.62 -39.05 -4.05
CA GLY A 678 30.84 -37.99 -5.05
C GLY A 678 29.94 -37.99 -6.31
N SER A 679 30.48 -37.44 -7.40
CA SER A 679 29.99 -37.21 -8.78
C SER A 679 28.94 -38.18 -9.38
N THR A 680 28.10 -37.81 -10.37
CA THR A 680 28.39 -36.96 -11.56
C THR A 680 27.12 -36.41 -12.24
N SER A 681 27.20 -35.23 -12.91
CA SER A 681 26.50 -34.76 -14.16
C SER A 681 25.00 -35.11 -14.45
N THR A 682 24.13 -34.24 -15.02
CA THR A 682 24.39 -33.09 -15.91
C THR A 682 23.21 -32.09 -16.01
N SER A 683 23.51 -30.82 -16.30
CA SER A 683 22.74 -29.84 -17.11
C SER A 683 21.22 -29.59 -16.92
N GLY A 684 20.90 -28.40 -16.38
CA GLY A 684 20.10 -27.38 -17.10
C GLY A 684 18.57 -27.37 -16.94
N GLY A 685 17.98 -26.17 -16.83
CA GLY A 685 16.52 -25.98 -16.82
C GLY A 685 16.04 -24.67 -16.21
N VAL A 686 15.99 -23.60 -17.01
CA VAL A 686 15.54 -22.24 -16.64
C VAL A 686 14.16 -22.21 -15.96
N THR A 687 14.04 -21.49 -14.84
CA THR A 687 12.76 -21.05 -14.26
C THR A 687 12.30 -19.72 -14.91
N PRO A 688 11.09 -19.62 -15.47
CA PRO A 688 10.41 -18.35 -15.64
C PRO A 688 9.70 -17.93 -14.34
N GLU A 689 9.61 -16.62 -14.10
CA GLU A 689 8.89 -16.02 -12.97
C GLU A 689 7.38 -15.96 -13.24
N PHE A 690 6.57 -16.04 -12.18
CA PHE A 690 5.32 -15.28 -11.98
C PHE A 690 4.99 -15.19 -10.48
#